data_AF-A0A933VRW0-F1
#
_entry.id   AF-A0A933VRW0-F1
#
_cell.length_a   1.000
_cell.length_b   1.000
_cell.length_c   1.000
_cell.angle_alpha   90.00
_cell.angle_beta   90.00
_cell.angle_gamma   90.00
#
_symmetry.space_group_name_H-M   'P 1'
#
loop_
_entity.id
_entity.type
_entity.pdbx_description
1 polymer ?
#
loop_
_entity_poly.entity_id
_entity_poly.type
_entity_poly.pdbx_seq_one_letter_code
_entity_poly.pdbx_strand_id
1 'polypeptide(L)'
;MNKDSKCPVTGSTARGGRAIRDWWPNQLNLKILHQHSSKSNPMGEEFNYAEEFKKLDLPALKKDLYALMTDSQDWWPADYGHYGPLFIRMAWHSAGTYRTGDGRGGGGSGNQRFAPLNSWPDNVNLDKARRLLWPIKQKYGKKISWADLMILAGNCALESMGFKTFGFGGGREDIWEPEEDIYWGTESKWLDDKRYSGDRELENPLAAVQMGLIYVNPEGPNRNPDPVASGRDVRETFARMAMNDEETVALVAGGHTFGKCHGAGDAALVGPEPEAAGIEEQGLGWKSSFGSGKGGDTIGSGIEGAWKPNPTKWDMGYLNVLFKYEWELVKSPAGAHQWLAKDVAEEDMVVDAHDPSKKRRPMMTTADLSLRFDPIYEPIARRYQRNPEKLADAFARAWFKLTHRDMGPRSRYLGAEVPAEELIWQDPVPAVDHNLIDAQDIADLKGKILASGLTIPELVSTAWASASTFRGSDKRGGANGARIRLAPQKDWEVNQPAQLKTVLQTLEEIRKEFNSAQSGGKKVSLADLIVLGGCAGVEQAAKNAGHDVAVPFTPGRTDASPEQTDAASFAVLEPAADGFRNYLKAKYAVSAEVLLVDRAQLLTLTAPEMTVLVGGMRVLNANFGQSQHGVFTKRPETLTNDFFVNLLDMSTTWKATSEDEDVFEGRDRATGKLKWTGARVDLIFGSNSQLRALAEVYGCEDSHERFLHDFVAAWNKVMNLDRFDIA
;
A
#
# COMPACT_ATOMS: atom_id res chain seq x y z
N MET A 1 3.34 -22.11 35.43
CA MET A 1 2.47 -21.11 36.09
C MET A 1 2.58 -19.81 35.30
N ASN A 2 1.58 -19.51 34.46
CA ASN A 2 1.51 -18.28 33.69
C ASN A 2 1.05 -17.12 34.57
N LYS A 3 1.84 -16.05 34.64
CA LYS A 3 1.36 -14.72 35.00
C LYS A 3 1.14 -13.95 33.71
N ASP A 4 -0.03 -14.19 33.12
CA ASP A 4 -0.59 -13.27 32.13
C ASP A 4 -0.75 -11.90 32.78
N SER A 5 -0.47 -10.86 32.00
CA SER A 5 -0.79 -9.46 32.30
C SER A 5 -2.31 -9.30 32.44
N LYS A 6 -2.85 -9.69 33.59
CA LYS A 6 -4.22 -9.37 34.02
C LYS A 6 -4.12 -8.14 34.91
N CYS A 7 -4.64 -7.02 34.40
CA CYS A 7 -4.78 -5.79 35.15
C CYS A 7 -5.57 -6.06 36.46
N PRO A 8 -4.97 -5.90 37.66
CA PRO A 8 -5.55 -6.43 38.90
C PRO A 8 -6.37 -5.36 39.62
N VAL A 9 -7.61 -5.09 39.19
CA VAL A 9 -8.61 -4.36 39.98
C VAL A 9 -10.00 -4.80 39.52
N THR A 10 -10.75 -5.43 40.43
CA THR A 10 -12.17 -5.78 40.28
C THR A 10 -13.02 -4.60 40.75
N GLY A 11 -13.62 -3.88 39.81
CA GLY A 11 -14.55 -2.78 40.06
C GLY A 11 -15.15 -2.30 38.74
N SER A 12 -16.45 -2.49 38.58
CA SER A 12 -17.27 -2.27 37.39
C SER A 12 -17.35 -0.79 36.96
N THR A 13 -17.04 -0.53 35.68
CA THR A 13 -17.79 0.28 34.66
C THR A 13 -16.89 0.96 33.61
N ALA A 14 -15.56 0.86 33.67
CA ALA A 14 -14.68 1.48 32.66
C ALA A 14 -13.31 0.77 32.49
N ARG A 15 -13.30 -0.56 32.38
CA ARG A 15 -12.17 -1.31 31.79
C ARG A 15 -12.70 -2.06 30.58
N GLY A 16 -12.06 -1.87 29.42
CA GLY A 16 -12.46 -2.43 28.13
C GLY A 16 -12.99 -3.85 28.27
N GLY A 17 -14.30 -4.00 28.14
CA GLY A 17 -14.93 -5.32 28.08
C GLY A 17 -14.39 -6.08 26.88
N ARG A 18 -14.53 -7.41 26.89
CA ARG A 18 -14.21 -8.24 25.73
C ARG A 18 -14.93 -7.68 24.49
N ALA A 19 -14.18 -7.42 23.44
CA ALA A 19 -14.74 -7.05 22.15
C ALA A 19 -15.47 -8.26 21.53
N ILE A 20 -16.36 -8.01 20.57
CA ILE A 20 -17.10 -9.06 19.84
C ILE A 20 -16.12 -10.11 19.26
N ARG A 21 -14.99 -9.66 18.70
CA ARG A 21 -13.96 -10.54 18.13
C ARG A 21 -13.26 -11.43 19.16
N ASP A 22 -13.26 -11.07 20.44
CA ASP A 22 -12.70 -11.93 21.50
C ASP A 22 -13.59 -13.15 21.76
N TRP A 23 -14.90 -13.05 21.49
CA TRP A 23 -15.85 -14.16 21.57
C TRP A 23 -15.88 -14.98 20.29
N TRP A 24 -15.76 -14.31 19.13
CA TRP A 24 -15.80 -14.93 17.81
C TRP A 24 -14.57 -14.51 16.99
N PRO A 25 -13.40 -15.13 17.23
CA PRO A 25 -12.14 -14.71 16.60
C PRO A 25 -12.12 -14.90 15.08
N ASN A 26 -12.92 -15.84 14.57
CA ASN A 26 -13.07 -16.13 13.14
C ASN A 26 -14.18 -15.29 12.48
N GLN A 27 -14.79 -14.34 13.18
CA GLN A 27 -15.79 -13.45 12.58
C GLN A 27 -15.15 -12.56 11.51
N LEU A 28 -15.77 -12.49 10.34
CA LEU A 28 -15.35 -11.64 9.23
C LEU A 28 -15.27 -10.16 9.67
N ASN A 29 -14.12 -9.52 9.42
CA ASN A 29 -13.87 -8.14 9.82
C ASN A 29 -14.32 -7.13 8.76
N LEU A 30 -15.55 -6.62 8.87
CA LEU A 30 -16.06 -5.57 7.97
C LEU A 30 -15.60 -4.15 8.35
N LYS A 31 -14.91 -3.96 9.48
CA LYS A 31 -14.47 -2.62 9.89
C LYS A 31 -13.56 -1.96 8.85
N ILE A 32 -12.76 -2.76 8.15
CA ILE A 32 -11.84 -2.27 7.11
C ILE A 32 -12.56 -1.60 5.93
N LEU A 33 -13.84 -1.94 5.70
CA LEU A 33 -14.69 -1.32 4.68
C LEU A 33 -15.39 -0.03 5.15
N HIS A 34 -15.18 0.36 6.41
CA HIS A 34 -15.76 1.57 7.01
C HIS A 34 -14.69 2.58 7.45
N GLN A 35 -13.40 2.26 7.23
CA GLN A 35 -12.29 3.16 7.53
C GLN A 35 -12.27 4.34 6.57
N HIS A 36 -11.63 5.42 7.00
CA HIS A 36 -11.44 6.65 6.23
C HIS A 36 -12.77 7.28 5.78
N SER A 37 -13.82 7.07 6.57
CA SER A 37 -15.15 7.63 6.31
C SER A 37 -15.24 9.10 6.71
N SER A 38 -16.29 9.78 6.28
CA SER A 38 -16.61 11.15 6.71
C SER A 38 -16.81 11.29 8.22
N LYS A 39 -16.99 10.18 8.96
CA LYS A 39 -17.13 10.17 10.42
C LYS A 39 -15.80 10.29 11.16
N SER A 40 -14.69 9.82 10.58
CA SER A 40 -13.36 9.93 11.18
C SER A 40 -12.58 11.16 10.68
N ASN A 41 -12.93 11.67 9.50
CA ASN A 41 -12.24 12.80 8.87
C ASN A 41 -12.75 14.18 9.37
N PRO A 42 -11.92 14.99 10.05
CA PRO A 42 -12.31 16.30 10.56
C PRO A 42 -12.28 17.43 9.52
N MET A 43 -11.82 17.19 8.29
CA MET A 43 -11.63 18.23 7.28
C MET A 43 -12.92 18.68 6.57
N GLY A 44 -13.99 17.88 6.67
CA GLY A 44 -15.26 18.10 5.98
C GLY A 44 -15.27 17.61 4.54
N GLU A 45 -16.46 17.32 4.00
CA GLU A 45 -16.64 16.70 2.66
C GLU A 45 -16.21 17.62 1.51
N GLU A 46 -16.20 18.94 1.70
CA GLU A 46 -15.79 19.93 0.68
C GLU A 46 -14.27 20.13 0.60
N PHE A 47 -13.48 19.53 1.50
CA PHE A 47 -12.03 19.71 1.51
C PHE A 47 -11.36 18.96 0.37
N ASN A 48 -10.62 19.69 -0.48
CA ASN A 48 -9.77 19.13 -1.52
C ASN A 48 -8.30 19.46 -1.20
N TYR A 49 -7.51 18.43 -0.89
CA TYR A 49 -6.10 18.61 -0.53
C TYR A 49 -5.26 19.11 -1.70
N ALA A 50 -5.50 18.62 -2.92
CA ALA A 50 -4.73 19.03 -4.09
C ALA A 50 -4.86 20.54 -4.34
N GLU A 51 -6.07 21.09 -4.22
CA GLU A 51 -6.32 22.53 -4.33
C GLU A 51 -5.68 23.34 -3.19
N GLU A 52 -5.64 22.82 -1.97
CA GLU A 52 -4.96 23.50 -0.86
C GLU A 52 -3.42 23.43 -0.98
N PHE A 53 -2.87 22.32 -1.45
CA PHE A 53 -1.44 22.17 -1.71
C PHE A 53 -0.96 23.11 -2.82
N LYS A 54 -1.75 23.32 -3.88
CA LYS A 54 -1.43 24.30 -4.94
C LYS A 54 -1.27 25.73 -4.42
N LYS A 55 -1.86 26.05 -3.25
CA LYS A 55 -1.74 27.37 -2.58
C LYS A 55 -0.52 27.46 -1.65
N LEU A 56 0.26 26.39 -1.50
CA LEU A 56 1.43 26.33 -0.63
C LEU A 56 2.62 27.08 -1.24
N ASP A 57 3.27 27.91 -0.44
CA ASP A 57 4.60 28.44 -0.76
C ASP A 57 5.66 27.38 -0.42
N LEU A 58 5.90 26.46 -1.35
CA LEU A 58 6.85 25.37 -1.18
C LEU A 58 8.28 25.88 -0.91
N PRO A 59 8.82 26.90 -1.61
CA PRO A 59 10.11 27.49 -1.27
C PRO A 59 10.19 28.01 0.17
N ALA A 60 9.17 28.70 0.67
CA ALA A 60 9.14 29.18 2.06
C ALA A 60 9.10 28.01 3.06
N LEU A 61 8.32 26.97 2.78
CA LEU A 61 8.27 25.75 3.61
C LEU A 61 9.63 25.06 3.67
N LYS A 62 10.30 24.87 2.52
CA LYS A 62 11.64 24.27 2.47
C LYS A 62 12.67 25.12 3.22
N LYS A 63 12.59 26.45 3.11
CA LYS A 63 13.45 27.37 3.89
C LYS A 63 13.28 27.17 5.39
N ASP A 64 12.06 27.05 5.89
CA ASP A 64 11.82 26.79 7.31
C ASP A 64 12.32 25.40 7.72
N LEU A 65 12.18 24.39 6.87
CA LEU A 65 12.73 23.06 7.12
C LEU A 65 14.26 23.09 7.21
N TYR A 66 14.95 23.79 6.31
CA TYR A 66 16.40 23.95 6.39
C TYR A 66 16.85 24.68 7.66
N ALA A 67 16.10 25.69 8.10
CA ALA A 67 16.38 26.37 9.36
C ALA A 67 16.20 25.43 10.57
N LEU A 68 15.12 24.63 10.57
CA LEU A 68 14.86 23.63 11.60
C LEU A 68 15.98 22.59 11.71
N MET A 69 16.65 22.24 10.60
CA MET A 69 17.71 21.23 10.60
C MET A 69 18.81 21.53 11.62
N THR A 70 19.13 22.80 11.88
CA THR A 70 20.19 23.22 12.80
C THR A 70 19.68 23.97 14.03
N ASP A 71 18.37 24.11 14.20
CA ASP A 71 17.74 24.71 15.37
C ASP A 71 17.52 23.66 16.48
N SER A 72 18.63 23.25 17.11
CA SER A 72 18.64 22.21 18.14
C SER A 72 17.76 22.58 19.34
N GLN A 73 16.85 21.70 19.71
CA GLN A 73 15.93 21.83 20.83
C GLN A 73 16.46 21.12 22.08
N ASP A 74 16.41 21.78 23.23
CA ASP A 74 16.94 21.23 24.49
C ASP A 74 16.28 19.90 24.90
N TRP A 75 15.00 19.71 24.58
CA TRP A 75 14.27 18.49 24.92
C TRP A 75 14.68 17.28 24.06
N TRP A 76 15.33 17.52 22.92
CA TRP A 76 15.91 16.47 22.07
C TRP A 76 17.09 17.00 21.26
N PRO A 77 18.29 17.17 21.85
CA PRO A 77 19.42 17.83 21.19
C PRO A 77 19.82 17.16 19.87
N ALA A 78 20.15 17.95 18.85
CA ALA A 78 20.54 17.44 17.54
C ALA A 78 21.96 16.84 17.59
N ASP A 79 22.11 15.59 17.13
CA ASP A 79 23.44 14.99 16.91
C ASP A 79 24.23 15.87 15.93
N TYR A 80 25.49 16.16 16.26
CA TYR A 80 26.36 17.00 15.41
C TYR A 80 25.78 18.39 15.12
N GLY A 81 24.82 18.86 15.92
CA GLY A 81 24.08 20.11 15.68
C GLY A 81 23.17 20.08 14.45
N HIS A 82 22.80 18.90 13.95
CA HIS A 82 21.99 18.77 12.73
C HIS A 82 20.97 17.60 12.78
N TYR A 83 19.67 17.88 12.70
CA TYR A 83 18.59 16.88 12.70
C TYR A 83 18.43 16.12 11.38
N GLY A 84 19.09 16.55 10.30
CA GLY A 84 18.97 15.95 8.97
C GLY A 84 18.96 14.41 8.96
N PRO A 85 19.95 13.72 9.56
CA PRO A 85 19.95 12.25 9.57
C PRO A 85 18.72 11.63 10.27
N LEU A 86 18.21 12.25 11.33
CA LEU A 86 16.99 11.80 12.01
C LEU A 86 15.76 11.94 11.09
N PHE A 87 15.66 13.03 10.32
CA PHE A 87 14.57 13.22 9.36
C PHE A 87 14.68 12.31 8.12
N ILE A 88 15.89 11.99 7.67
CA ILE A 88 16.10 10.97 6.63
C ILE A 88 15.56 9.63 7.12
N ARG A 89 15.94 9.21 8.34
CA ARG A 89 15.40 7.97 8.94
C ARG A 89 13.88 8.03 9.05
N MET A 90 13.31 9.15 9.50
CA MET A 90 11.86 9.28 9.61
C MET A 90 11.15 9.09 8.26
N ALA A 91 11.64 9.74 7.20
CA ALA A 91 11.10 9.60 5.85
C ALA A 91 11.30 8.17 5.29
N TRP A 92 12.49 7.58 5.49
CA TRP A 92 12.81 6.19 5.15
C TRP A 92 11.82 5.23 5.82
N HIS A 93 11.60 5.34 7.13
CA HIS A 93 10.67 4.47 7.87
C HIS A 93 9.22 4.74 7.53
N SER A 94 8.86 5.97 7.13
CA SER A 94 7.51 6.29 6.68
C SER A 94 7.22 5.57 5.36
N ALA A 95 8.12 5.68 4.39
CA ALA A 95 7.95 5.03 3.08
C ALA A 95 8.27 3.54 3.10
N GLY A 96 9.09 3.09 4.03
CA GLY A 96 9.73 1.78 4.07
C GLY A 96 8.84 0.62 4.49
N THR A 97 7.57 0.83 4.83
CA THR A 97 6.67 -0.28 5.21
C THR A 97 5.90 -0.89 4.02
N TYR A 98 6.02 -0.29 2.83
CA TYR A 98 5.30 -0.69 1.62
C TYR A 98 5.63 -2.11 1.17
N ARG A 99 4.63 -2.86 0.69
CA ARG A 99 4.83 -4.18 0.06
C ARG A 99 4.17 -4.27 -1.30
N THR A 100 4.83 -4.93 -2.25
CA THR A 100 4.28 -5.10 -3.61
C THR A 100 3.08 -6.03 -3.65
N GLY A 101 3.01 -7.02 -2.76
CA GLY A 101 1.96 -8.05 -2.76
C GLY A 101 0.54 -7.50 -2.63
N ASP A 102 0.33 -6.50 -1.78
CA ASP A 102 -0.97 -5.85 -1.56
C ASP A 102 -0.94 -4.33 -1.75
N GLY A 103 0.24 -3.74 -1.99
CA GLY A 103 0.43 -2.30 -2.16
C GLY A 103 0.28 -1.52 -0.85
N ARG A 104 0.08 -2.19 0.29
CA ARG A 104 -0.15 -1.57 1.60
C ARG A 104 1.15 -1.18 2.29
N GLY A 105 1.03 -0.33 3.31
CA GLY A 105 2.15 0.37 3.91
C GLY A 105 2.61 1.52 3.01
N GLY A 106 3.78 2.08 3.31
CA GLY A 106 4.31 3.23 2.59
C GLY A 106 4.01 4.57 3.26
N GLY A 107 4.44 5.64 2.58
CA GLY A 107 4.39 7.02 3.08
C GLY A 107 3.11 7.77 2.68
N GLY A 108 2.25 7.18 1.86
CA GLY A 108 1.14 7.82 1.17
C GLY A 108 0.00 8.35 2.04
N SER A 109 -0.10 7.89 3.30
CA SER A 109 -1.18 8.25 4.23
C SER A 109 -0.69 8.93 5.52
N GLY A 110 0.62 8.95 5.75
CA GLY A 110 1.20 9.46 7.00
C GLY A 110 0.93 8.56 8.21
N ASN A 111 0.63 7.27 8.00
CA ASN A 111 0.25 6.30 9.03
C ASN A 111 1.32 6.07 10.12
N GLN A 112 2.59 6.48 9.91
CA GLN A 112 3.61 6.46 10.97
C GLN A 112 3.21 7.27 12.22
N ARG A 113 2.20 8.14 12.12
CA ARG A 113 1.62 8.89 13.26
C ARG A 113 0.69 8.06 14.15
N PHE A 114 0.21 6.92 13.67
CA PHE A 114 -0.80 6.10 14.34
C PHE A 114 -0.27 4.71 14.71
N ALA A 115 -0.97 4.02 15.59
CA ALA A 115 -0.72 2.62 15.90
C ALA A 115 -0.92 1.74 14.65
N PRO A 116 -0.20 0.61 14.52
CA PRO A 116 0.89 0.18 15.40
C PRO A 116 2.23 0.87 15.06
N LEU A 117 2.33 1.55 13.91
CA LEU A 117 3.60 2.06 13.37
C LEU A 117 4.26 3.10 14.28
N ASN A 118 3.48 3.96 14.95
CA ASN A 118 4.00 4.96 15.87
C ASN A 118 4.76 4.35 17.08
N SER A 119 4.61 3.05 17.30
CA SER A 119 5.09 2.30 18.47
C SER A 119 5.87 1.03 18.12
N TRP A 120 6.10 0.76 16.83
CA TRP A 120 7.02 -0.30 16.43
C TRP A 120 8.42 -0.06 17.01
N PRO A 121 9.12 -1.12 17.47
CA PRO A 121 10.48 -0.98 18.00
C PRO A 121 11.43 -0.28 17.02
N ASP A 122 11.32 -0.57 15.72
CA ASP A 122 12.18 0.05 14.71
C ASP A 122 11.86 1.53 14.48
N ASN A 123 10.71 2.01 14.94
CA ASN A 123 10.34 3.44 14.91
C ASN A 123 10.67 4.18 16.21
N VAL A 124 11.47 3.56 17.10
CA VAL A 124 11.96 4.17 18.35
C VAL A 124 12.50 5.58 18.10
N ASN A 125 12.07 6.52 18.93
CA ASN A 125 12.42 7.95 18.90
C ASN A 125 11.95 8.74 17.65
N LEU A 126 11.25 8.13 16.69
CA LEU A 126 10.66 8.89 15.57
C LEU A 126 9.43 9.70 16.00
N ASP A 127 8.85 9.42 17.16
CA ASP A 127 7.91 10.31 17.84
C ASP A 127 8.53 11.70 18.11
N LYS A 128 9.82 11.75 18.48
CA LYS A 128 10.58 13.00 18.65
C LYS A 128 10.79 13.70 17.31
N ALA A 129 11.16 12.96 16.26
CA ALA A 129 11.32 13.49 14.90
C ALA A 129 10.03 14.16 14.40
N ARG A 130 8.88 13.47 14.50
CA ARG A 130 7.58 14.04 14.12
C ARG A 130 7.22 15.25 14.97
N ARG A 131 7.55 15.24 16.27
CA ARG A 131 7.31 16.37 17.18
C ARG A 131 8.13 17.61 16.81
N LEU A 132 9.36 17.45 16.33
CA LEU A 132 10.17 18.58 15.83
C LEU A 132 9.53 19.28 14.62
N LEU A 133 8.76 18.55 13.80
CA LEU A 133 8.06 19.10 12.64
C LEU A 133 6.72 19.77 12.96
N TRP A 134 6.20 19.61 14.19
CA TRP A 134 4.91 20.18 14.57
C TRP A 134 4.80 21.70 14.34
N PRO A 135 5.79 22.54 14.73
CA PRO A 135 5.71 23.99 14.46
C PRO A 135 5.59 24.32 12.97
N ILE A 136 6.22 23.51 12.10
CA ILE A 136 6.11 23.65 10.65
C ILE A 136 4.68 23.27 10.19
N LYS A 137 4.18 22.11 10.60
CA LYS A 137 2.80 21.69 10.30
C LYS A 137 1.77 22.72 10.79
N GLN A 138 1.98 23.27 11.98
CA GLN A 138 1.13 24.30 12.58
C GLN A 138 1.13 25.58 11.73
N LYS A 139 2.30 26.04 11.27
CA LYS A 139 2.45 27.25 10.45
C LYS A 139 1.73 27.14 9.10
N TYR A 140 1.84 25.99 8.42
CA TYR A 140 1.31 25.81 7.06
C TYR A 140 -0.08 25.15 7.02
N GLY A 141 -0.54 24.58 8.14
CA GLY A 141 -1.91 24.11 8.32
C GLY A 141 -2.31 23.07 7.27
N LYS A 142 -3.52 23.24 6.70
CA LYS A 142 -4.12 22.31 5.74
C LYS A 142 -3.46 22.26 4.35
N LYS A 143 -2.56 23.20 4.04
CA LYS A 143 -1.86 23.27 2.74
C LYS A 143 -0.74 22.25 2.59
N ILE A 144 -0.34 21.60 3.67
CA ILE A 144 0.63 20.51 3.68
C ILE A 144 0.13 19.43 4.65
N SER A 145 -0.02 18.21 4.17
CA SER A 145 -0.36 17.04 5.00
C SER A 145 0.86 16.61 5.81
N TRP A 146 0.65 15.84 6.88
CA TRP A 146 1.76 15.19 7.57
C TRP A 146 2.45 14.16 6.68
N ALA A 147 1.68 13.44 5.85
CA ALA A 147 2.22 12.50 4.88
C ALA A 147 3.26 13.16 3.95
N ASP A 148 2.93 14.30 3.33
CA ASP A 148 3.89 15.04 2.49
C ASP A 148 5.01 15.68 3.33
N LEU A 149 4.70 16.25 4.49
CA LEU A 149 5.69 16.93 5.33
C LEU A 149 6.80 15.99 5.81
N MET A 150 6.47 14.75 6.20
CA MET A 150 7.46 13.79 6.65
C MET A 150 8.46 13.43 5.55
N ILE A 151 7.97 13.21 4.33
CA ILE A 151 8.82 12.92 3.17
C ILE A 151 9.64 14.15 2.76
N LEU A 152 9.02 15.33 2.69
CA LEU A 152 9.69 16.57 2.32
C LEU A 152 10.81 16.93 3.31
N ALA A 153 10.63 16.66 4.60
CA ALA A 153 11.67 16.85 5.61
C ALA A 153 12.90 15.97 5.34
N GLY A 154 12.70 14.71 4.93
CA GLY A 154 13.78 13.82 4.50
C GLY A 154 14.51 14.32 3.25
N ASN A 155 13.77 14.79 2.24
CA ASN A 155 14.36 15.42 1.04
C ASN A 155 15.18 16.66 1.40
N CYS A 156 14.61 17.58 2.20
CA CYS A 156 15.31 18.80 2.61
C CYS A 156 16.55 18.49 3.46
N ALA A 157 16.50 17.44 4.28
CA ALA A 157 17.65 16.97 5.04
C ALA A 157 18.80 16.54 4.11
N LEU A 158 18.52 15.71 3.10
CA LEU A 158 19.51 15.31 2.09
C LEU A 158 20.13 16.52 1.38
N GLU A 159 19.29 17.45 0.92
CA GLU A 159 19.72 18.68 0.23
C GLU A 159 20.61 19.56 1.11
N SER A 160 20.20 19.79 2.36
CA SER A 160 20.96 20.61 3.33
C SER A 160 22.34 20.05 3.65
N MET A 161 22.50 18.73 3.55
CA MET A 161 23.77 18.02 3.79
C MET A 161 24.57 17.78 2.50
N GLY A 162 24.17 18.39 1.38
CA GLY A 162 24.95 18.42 0.14
C GLY A 162 24.60 17.33 -0.88
N PHE A 163 23.47 16.62 -0.71
CA PHE A 163 22.97 15.66 -1.71
C PHE A 163 21.82 16.25 -2.54
N LYS A 164 21.97 16.27 -3.86
CA LYS A 164 20.90 16.73 -4.75
C LYS A 164 19.92 15.58 -5.01
N THR A 165 18.68 15.70 -4.53
CA THR A 165 17.63 14.72 -4.81
C THR A 165 17.14 14.78 -6.26
N PHE A 166 16.49 13.73 -6.73
CA PHE A 166 15.91 13.67 -8.07
C PHE A 166 14.72 14.65 -8.25
N GLY A 167 13.97 14.90 -7.17
CA GLY A 167 12.87 15.85 -7.10
C GLY A 167 11.89 15.48 -5.97
N PHE A 168 10.73 16.13 -5.95
CA PHE A 168 9.67 15.90 -4.97
C PHE A 168 8.28 16.18 -5.57
N GLY A 169 7.32 15.28 -5.30
CA GLY A 169 5.90 15.51 -5.56
C GLY A 169 5.08 15.38 -4.28
N GLY A 170 4.27 16.40 -3.99
CA GLY A 170 3.21 16.34 -2.98
C GLY A 170 1.93 15.72 -3.54
N GLY A 171 0.88 15.63 -2.71
CA GLY A 171 -0.42 15.05 -3.08
C GLY A 171 -0.84 13.85 -2.22
N ARG A 172 -0.13 13.59 -1.12
CA ARG A 172 -0.49 12.57 -0.13
C ARG A 172 -1.50 13.15 0.85
N GLU A 173 -2.67 12.53 0.96
CA GLU A 173 -3.70 12.97 1.90
C GLU A 173 -3.52 12.32 3.26
N ASP A 174 -3.77 13.07 4.34
CA ASP A 174 -3.69 12.54 5.70
C ASP A 174 -4.89 11.63 6.01
N ILE A 175 -4.62 10.53 6.71
CA ILE A 175 -5.65 9.74 7.41
C ILE A 175 -5.82 10.22 8.86
N TRP A 176 -6.92 9.78 9.46
CA TRP A 176 -7.40 10.22 10.78
C TRP A 176 -7.66 9.08 11.77
N GLU A 177 -7.39 7.85 11.36
CA GLU A 177 -7.46 6.65 12.18
C GLU A 177 -6.42 5.63 11.70
N PRO A 178 -5.96 4.69 12.56
CA PRO A 178 -5.06 3.60 12.17
C PRO A 178 -5.57 2.80 10.97
N GLU A 179 -4.70 2.38 10.06
CA GLU A 179 -5.02 1.38 9.02
C GLU A 179 -5.13 -0.01 9.65
N GLU A 180 -6.36 -0.55 9.77
CA GLU A 180 -6.63 -1.88 10.35
C GLU A 180 -6.69 -2.97 9.27
N ASP A 181 -6.61 -2.57 7.99
CA ASP A 181 -6.63 -3.43 6.81
C ASP A 181 -5.30 -4.11 6.50
N ILE A 182 -4.21 -3.74 7.19
CA ILE A 182 -2.87 -4.25 6.90
C ILE A 182 -2.57 -5.51 7.72
N TYR A 183 -2.25 -6.61 7.02
CA TYR A 183 -1.70 -7.82 7.62
C TYR A 183 -0.18 -7.71 7.83
N TRP A 184 0.21 -7.31 9.04
CA TRP A 184 1.62 -7.20 9.45
C TRP A 184 2.29 -8.53 9.86
N GLY A 185 1.49 -9.58 10.06
CA GLY A 185 1.92 -10.90 10.53
C GLY A 185 1.02 -11.45 11.66
N THR A 186 1.19 -12.73 12.02
CA THR A 186 0.40 -13.39 13.07
C THR A 186 1.06 -13.35 14.45
N GLU A 187 2.23 -12.74 14.59
CA GLU A 187 2.99 -12.73 15.83
C GLU A 187 2.25 -12.02 16.96
N SER A 188 2.43 -12.52 18.17
CA SER A 188 1.87 -11.92 19.40
C SER A 188 2.91 -11.13 20.20
N LYS A 189 4.13 -11.00 19.67
CA LYS A 189 5.26 -10.29 20.30
C LYS A 189 6.05 -9.53 19.26
N TRP A 190 6.54 -8.35 19.65
CA TRP A 190 7.50 -7.59 18.85
C TRP A 190 8.79 -8.37 18.66
N LEU A 191 9.39 -8.23 17.47
CA LEU A 191 10.64 -8.86 17.06
C LEU A 191 10.62 -10.40 17.04
N ASP A 192 9.44 -11.02 17.07
CA ASP A 192 9.25 -12.46 16.80
C ASP A 192 9.24 -12.70 15.28
N ASP A 193 9.60 -13.92 14.85
CA ASP A 193 9.85 -14.29 13.44
C ASP A 193 8.98 -15.46 12.96
N LYS A 194 7.80 -15.68 13.57
CA LYS A 194 6.84 -16.74 13.18
C LYS A 194 6.10 -16.44 11.88
N ARG A 195 6.90 -16.25 10.83
CA ARG A 195 6.52 -15.87 9.46
C ARG A 195 7.34 -16.60 8.40
N TYR A 196 8.13 -17.59 8.80
CA TYR A 196 8.97 -18.37 7.90
C TYR A 196 8.49 -19.82 7.84
N SER A 197 8.55 -20.40 6.64
CA SER A 197 8.42 -21.83 6.39
C SER A 197 9.67 -22.38 5.69
N GLY A 198 9.86 -23.70 5.71
CA GLY A 198 10.92 -24.37 4.96
C GLY A 198 12.32 -23.78 5.23
N ASP A 199 13.09 -23.54 4.16
CA ASP A 199 14.41 -22.90 4.22
C ASP A 199 14.30 -21.37 4.20
N ARG A 200 13.74 -20.78 5.27
CA ARG A 200 13.53 -19.33 5.44
C ARG A 200 12.73 -18.69 4.29
N GLU A 201 11.68 -19.35 3.85
CA GLU A 201 10.70 -18.78 2.93
C GLU A 201 9.77 -17.85 3.71
N LEU A 202 9.86 -16.54 3.44
CA LEU A 202 9.05 -15.53 4.10
C LEU A 202 7.59 -15.62 3.64
N GLU A 203 6.65 -15.64 4.57
CA GLU A 203 5.21 -15.69 4.31
C GLU A 203 4.76 -14.52 3.42
N ASN A 204 3.96 -14.80 2.39
CA ASN A 204 3.36 -13.75 1.56
C ASN A 204 2.14 -13.12 2.27
N PRO A 205 1.93 -11.79 2.20
CA PRO A 205 2.69 -10.80 1.44
C PRO A 205 3.78 -10.06 2.25
N LEU A 206 4.27 -10.65 3.35
CA LEU A 206 5.18 -9.97 4.28
C LEU A 206 6.50 -9.56 3.62
N ALA A 207 7.03 -8.39 3.99
CA ALA A 207 8.30 -7.86 3.45
C ALA A 207 9.29 -7.43 4.55
N ALA A 208 9.07 -7.88 5.79
CA ALA A 208 10.00 -7.67 6.90
C ALA A 208 10.29 -9.00 7.60
N VAL A 209 11.52 -9.19 8.08
CA VAL A 209 11.97 -10.47 8.68
C VAL A 209 11.39 -10.73 10.07
N GLN A 210 10.94 -9.69 10.77
CA GLN A 210 10.36 -9.78 12.11
C GLN A 210 9.25 -8.76 12.29
N MET A 211 8.31 -9.04 13.20
CA MET A 211 7.22 -8.12 13.54
C MET A 211 7.78 -6.85 14.18
N GLY A 212 7.41 -5.68 13.67
CA GLY A 212 7.86 -4.40 14.22
C GLY A 212 9.18 -3.86 13.66
N LEU A 213 9.77 -4.53 12.66
CA LEU A 213 10.88 -4.02 11.85
C LEU A 213 10.38 -3.49 10.50
N ILE A 214 11.13 -2.55 9.92
CA ILE A 214 10.86 -2.06 8.56
C ILE A 214 11.27 -3.10 7.52
N TYR A 215 12.52 -3.60 7.57
CA TYR A 215 13.06 -4.60 6.62
C TYR A 215 13.69 -5.79 7.33
N VAL A 216 14.92 -5.62 7.82
CA VAL A 216 15.78 -6.67 8.36
C VAL A 216 16.22 -6.36 9.79
N ASN A 217 16.68 -7.37 10.51
CA ASN A 217 17.32 -7.17 11.80
C ASN A 217 18.77 -6.68 11.59
N PRO A 218 19.16 -5.51 12.13
CA PRO A 218 20.48 -4.94 11.91
C PRO A 218 21.62 -5.76 12.54
N GLU A 219 21.32 -6.59 13.55
CA GLU A 219 22.29 -7.52 14.16
C GLU A 219 22.52 -8.78 13.30
N GLY A 220 21.70 -9.00 12.26
CA GLY A 220 21.68 -10.18 11.41
C GLY A 220 20.48 -11.12 11.71
N PRO A 221 20.25 -12.16 10.89
CA PRO A 221 19.08 -13.03 11.01
C PRO A 221 18.97 -13.63 12.42
N ASN A 222 17.87 -13.36 13.12
CA ASN A 222 17.66 -13.78 14.51
C ASN A 222 18.80 -13.39 15.47
N ARG A 223 19.41 -12.22 15.24
CA ARG A 223 20.56 -11.67 15.96
C ARG A 223 21.85 -12.49 15.82
N ASN A 224 21.92 -13.39 14.84
CA ASN A 224 23.17 -14.04 14.46
C ASN A 224 23.98 -13.10 13.54
N PRO A 225 25.18 -12.64 13.95
CA PRO A 225 25.95 -11.66 13.20
C PRO A 225 26.68 -12.26 11.99
N ASP A 226 25.90 -12.78 11.04
CA ASP A 226 26.36 -13.31 9.76
C ASP A 226 26.00 -12.32 8.62
N PRO A 227 27.00 -11.60 8.06
CA PRO A 227 26.77 -10.65 6.99
C PRO A 227 26.22 -11.25 5.69
N VAL A 228 26.58 -12.49 5.36
CA VAL A 228 26.13 -13.15 4.11
C VAL A 228 24.69 -13.59 4.26
N ALA A 229 24.33 -14.18 5.40
CA ALA A 229 22.94 -14.53 5.69
C ALA A 229 22.06 -13.26 5.77
N SER A 230 22.58 -12.17 6.33
CA SER A 230 21.90 -10.86 6.32
C SER A 230 21.68 -10.35 4.89
N GLY A 231 22.64 -10.52 3.98
CA GLY A 231 22.50 -10.17 2.56
C GLY A 231 21.34 -10.89 1.86
N ARG A 232 21.06 -12.16 2.20
CA ARG A 232 19.89 -12.90 1.71
C ARG A 232 18.58 -12.26 2.19
N ASP A 233 18.47 -11.95 3.47
CA ASP A 233 17.29 -11.33 4.08
C ASP A 233 17.07 -9.90 3.54
N VAL A 234 18.14 -9.11 3.34
CA VAL A 234 18.09 -7.77 2.73
C VAL A 234 17.53 -7.87 1.32
N ARG A 235 18.03 -8.79 0.50
CA ARG A 235 17.56 -8.97 -0.88
C ARG A 235 16.10 -9.32 -0.97
N GLU A 236 15.66 -10.31 -0.19
CA GLU A 236 14.27 -10.78 -0.20
C GLU A 236 13.32 -9.64 0.21
N THR A 237 13.63 -8.96 1.32
CA THR A 237 12.76 -7.90 1.84
C THR A 237 12.70 -6.69 0.91
N PHE A 238 13.84 -6.21 0.40
CA PHE A 238 13.86 -5.10 -0.55
C PHE A 238 13.15 -5.44 -1.88
N ALA A 239 13.30 -6.67 -2.40
CA ALA A 239 12.60 -7.12 -3.60
C ALA A 239 11.07 -7.09 -3.41
N ARG A 240 10.58 -7.56 -2.24
CA ARG A 240 9.16 -7.46 -1.86
C ARG A 240 8.68 -6.03 -1.64
N MET A 241 9.60 -5.08 -1.56
CA MET A 241 9.32 -3.65 -1.53
C MET A 241 9.66 -2.94 -2.85
N ALA A 242 9.71 -3.68 -3.96
CA ALA A 242 9.98 -3.17 -5.31
C ALA A 242 11.38 -2.57 -5.51
N MET A 243 12.38 -2.96 -4.73
CA MET A 243 13.76 -2.52 -4.92
C MET A 243 14.63 -3.67 -5.42
N ASN A 244 15.35 -3.46 -6.52
CA ASN A 244 16.34 -4.42 -7.01
C ASN A 244 17.69 -4.28 -6.27
N ASP A 245 18.68 -5.08 -6.64
CA ASP A 245 19.99 -5.08 -5.97
C ASP A 245 20.73 -3.73 -6.07
N GLU A 246 20.68 -3.08 -7.23
CA GLU A 246 21.32 -1.77 -7.45
C GLU A 246 20.69 -0.68 -6.58
N GLU A 247 19.36 -0.63 -6.57
CA GLU A 247 18.57 0.30 -5.77
C GLU A 247 18.79 0.04 -4.27
N THR A 248 18.88 -1.23 -3.86
CA THR A 248 19.12 -1.64 -2.47
C THR A 248 20.49 -1.16 -1.98
N VAL A 249 21.56 -1.45 -2.73
CA VAL A 249 22.91 -0.99 -2.36
C VAL A 249 22.97 0.53 -2.32
N ALA A 250 22.33 1.20 -3.29
CA ALA A 250 22.30 2.67 -3.35
C ALA A 250 21.54 3.29 -2.15
N LEU A 251 20.40 2.71 -1.76
CA LEU A 251 19.61 3.18 -0.60
C LEU A 251 20.35 2.97 0.72
N VAL A 252 20.96 1.79 0.93
CA VAL A 252 21.71 1.50 2.16
C VAL A 252 22.95 2.39 2.25
N ALA A 253 23.79 2.40 1.21
CA ALA A 253 25.01 3.21 1.22
C ALA A 253 24.72 4.71 1.25
N GLY A 254 23.67 5.16 0.54
CA GLY A 254 23.27 6.56 0.50
C GLY A 254 22.66 7.03 1.81
N GLY A 255 21.78 6.24 2.43
CA GLY A 255 21.16 6.54 3.72
C GLY A 255 22.16 6.54 4.87
N HIS A 256 22.98 5.48 4.98
CA HIS A 256 23.99 5.34 6.05
C HIS A 256 25.26 6.18 5.83
N THR A 257 25.30 6.98 4.77
CA THR A 257 26.24 8.11 4.69
C THR A 257 25.94 9.18 5.75
N PHE A 258 24.74 9.19 6.34
CA PHE A 258 24.31 10.20 7.28
C PHE A 258 24.06 9.66 8.70
N GLY A 259 24.44 10.44 9.71
CA GLY A 259 24.06 10.21 11.11
C GLY A 259 24.79 9.08 11.83
N LYS A 260 24.10 8.52 12.83
CA LYS A 260 24.59 7.48 13.73
C LYS A 260 23.44 6.62 14.28
N CYS A 261 23.78 5.47 14.87
CA CYS A 261 22.89 4.69 15.73
C CYS A 261 23.04 5.10 17.21
N HIS A 262 22.00 4.82 18.01
CA HIS A 262 21.93 5.16 19.44
C HIS A 262 21.70 3.93 20.33
N GLY A 263 22.63 3.70 21.24
CA GLY A 263 22.71 2.56 22.16
C GLY A 263 23.62 2.87 23.33
N ALA A 264 23.48 4.06 23.92
CA ALA A 264 24.40 4.61 24.92
C ALA A 264 24.48 3.82 26.24
N GLY A 265 23.46 3.01 26.56
CA GLY A 265 23.37 2.25 27.81
C GLY A 265 22.32 1.14 27.76
N ASP A 266 22.07 0.52 28.91
CA ASP A 266 21.15 -0.62 29.04
C ASP A 266 19.74 -0.30 28.52
N ALA A 267 19.26 -1.11 27.56
CA ALA A 267 17.93 -0.97 26.99
C ALA A 267 16.80 -1.15 28.03
N ALA A 268 17.07 -1.81 29.16
CA ALA A 268 16.10 -1.93 30.26
C ALA A 268 15.75 -0.58 30.92
N LEU A 269 16.54 0.48 30.66
CA LEU A 269 16.29 1.83 31.17
C LEU A 269 15.36 2.65 30.27
N VAL A 270 14.95 2.11 29.12
CA VAL A 270 14.01 2.73 28.18
C VAL A 270 12.58 2.38 28.60
N GLY A 271 11.76 3.40 28.82
CA GLY A 271 10.35 3.26 29.16
C GLY A 271 9.47 2.78 27.98
N PRO A 272 8.14 2.66 28.22
CA PRO A 272 7.20 2.15 27.23
C PRO A 272 7.15 2.98 25.94
N GLU A 273 6.80 2.32 24.83
CA GLU A 273 6.47 2.91 23.53
C GLU A 273 5.24 3.85 23.61
N PRO A 274 5.02 4.75 22.64
CA PRO A 274 3.98 5.79 22.72
C PRO A 274 2.57 5.31 23.10
N GLU A 275 2.09 4.20 22.53
CA GLU A 275 0.75 3.65 22.83
C GLU A 275 0.64 3.03 24.24
N ALA A 276 1.77 2.79 24.92
CA ALA A 276 1.84 2.25 26.27
C ALA A 276 2.40 3.26 27.29
N ALA A 277 2.79 4.46 26.85
CA ALA A 277 3.35 5.50 27.70
C ALA A 277 2.27 6.16 28.59
N GLY A 278 2.73 6.79 29.67
CA GLY A 278 1.85 7.61 30.52
C GLY A 278 1.24 8.78 29.73
N ILE A 279 0.02 9.18 30.08
CA ILE A 279 -0.70 10.26 29.39
C ILE A 279 0.08 11.58 29.42
N GLU A 280 0.87 11.82 30.47
CA GLU A 280 1.75 12.97 30.65
C GLU A 280 2.88 13.06 29.60
N GLU A 281 3.21 11.97 28.91
CA GLU A 281 4.17 11.97 27.79
C GLU A 281 3.54 12.56 26.52
N GLN A 282 2.22 12.81 26.52
CA GLN A 282 1.50 13.53 25.46
C GLN A 282 1.80 12.97 24.06
N GLY A 283 1.73 11.65 23.91
CA GLY A 283 1.95 10.92 22.66
C GLY A 283 3.42 10.73 22.27
N LEU A 284 4.36 11.03 23.17
CA LEU A 284 5.74 10.56 23.09
C LEU A 284 5.90 9.25 23.87
N GLY A 285 6.99 8.52 23.60
CA GLY A 285 7.34 7.28 24.28
C GLY A 285 8.85 7.09 24.41
N TRP A 286 9.27 5.89 24.83
CA TRP A 286 10.67 5.47 24.98
C TRP A 286 11.51 6.41 25.85
N LYS A 287 10.88 7.01 26.87
CA LYS A 287 11.59 7.88 27.80
C LYS A 287 12.67 7.09 28.52
N SER A 288 13.92 7.49 28.33
CA SER A 288 15.06 6.82 28.95
C SER A 288 15.37 7.42 30.32
N SER A 289 15.64 6.54 31.29
CA SER A 289 16.16 6.90 32.61
C SER A 289 17.70 6.85 32.70
N PHE A 290 18.38 6.51 31.59
CA PHE A 290 19.83 6.50 31.50
C PHE A 290 20.38 7.91 31.32
N GLY A 291 21.21 8.38 32.27
CA GLY A 291 21.80 9.72 32.22
C GLY A 291 20.73 10.80 32.09
N SER A 292 20.85 11.65 31.06
CA SER A 292 19.86 12.65 30.69
C SER A 292 18.71 12.12 29.82
N GLY A 293 18.83 10.90 29.29
CA GLY A 293 17.87 10.24 28.40
C GLY A 293 17.82 10.80 26.98
N LYS A 294 18.73 11.70 26.61
CA LYS A 294 18.80 12.41 25.32
C LYS A 294 20.24 12.80 24.98
N GLY A 295 20.48 13.30 23.77
CA GLY A 295 21.82 13.69 23.32
C GLY A 295 22.81 12.51 23.41
N GLY A 296 23.94 12.71 24.09
CA GLY A 296 24.96 11.67 24.29
C GLY A 296 24.49 10.42 25.04
N ASP A 297 23.37 10.51 25.78
CA ASP A 297 22.77 9.40 26.55
C ASP A 297 21.59 8.74 25.82
N THR A 298 21.40 9.04 24.54
CA THR A 298 20.26 8.51 23.77
C THR A 298 20.36 7.00 23.58
N ILE A 299 19.24 6.30 23.79
CA ILE A 299 19.07 4.88 23.48
C ILE A 299 17.94 4.75 22.45
N GLY A 300 18.21 4.03 21.36
CA GLY A 300 17.29 3.75 20.27
C GLY A 300 17.34 2.28 19.89
N SER A 301 18.00 1.94 18.78
CA SER A 301 18.14 0.55 18.32
C SER A 301 18.98 -0.33 19.24
N GLY A 302 19.78 0.26 20.12
CA GLY A 302 20.75 -0.43 20.96
C GLY A 302 22.12 -0.58 20.28
N ILE A 303 22.26 -0.27 19.00
CA ILE A 303 23.55 -0.15 18.31
C ILE A 303 24.08 1.27 18.53
N GLU A 304 25.39 1.44 18.72
CA GLU A 304 25.99 2.74 19.05
C GLU A 304 27.15 3.08 18.11
N GLY A 305 27.08 4.27 17.50
CA GLY A 305 28.17 4.85 16.71
C GLY A 305 27.74 5.33 15.33
N ALA A 306 28.62 6.08 14.67
CA ALA A 306 28.41 6.58 13.31
C ALA A 306 29.16 5.72 12.29
N TRP A 307 28.67 5.69 11.06
CA TRP A 307 29.28 4.93 9.98
C TRP A 307 30.57 5.54 9.43
N LYS A 308 30.74 6.86 9.52
CA LYS A 308 31.87 7.58 8.91
C LYS A 308 32.17 8.93 9.61
N PRO A 309 33.34 9.59 9.34
CA PRO A 309 33.81 10.75 10.10
C PRO A 309 33.01 12.05 9.97
N ASN A 310 32.27 12.25 8.87
CA ASN A 310 31.49 13.48 8.60
C ASN A 310 29.98 13.19 8.50
N PRO A 311 29.27 12.81 9.59
CA PRO A 311 27.91 12.26 9.51
C PRO A 311 26.83 13.19 8.96
N THR A 312 27.11 14.48 8.80
CA THR A 312 26.16 15.49 8.31
C THR A 312 26.50 16.01 6.92
N LYS A 313 27.25 15.24 6.13
CA LYS A 313 27.70 15.63 4.79
C LYS A 313 27.59 14.48 3.82
N TRP A 314 27.12 14.74 2.60
CA TRP A 314 27.22 13.79 1.49
C TRP A 314 28.68 13.67 1.03
N ASP A 315 29.23 12.47 1.10
CA ASP A 315 30.52 12.09 0.52
C ASP A 315 30.60 10.55 0.42
N MET A 316 31.73 10.03 -0.07
CA MET A 316 31.95 8.59 -0.21
C MET A 316 32.44 7.89 1.07
N GLY A 317 32.42 8.57 2.21
CA GLY A 317 33.04 8.09 3.45
C GLY A 317 32.48 6.76 3.94
N TYR A 318 31.17 6.51 3.77
CA TYR A 318 30.55 5.22 4.12
C TYR A 318 31.23 4.04 3.39
N LEU A 319 31.25 4.05 2.05
CA LEU A 319 31.86 2.97 1.26
C LEU A 319 33.38 2.94 1.41
N ASN A 320 34.03 4.09 1.54
CA ASN A 320 35.47 4.17 1.76
C ASN A 320 35.87 3.48 3.06
N VAL A 321 35.20 3.80 4.18
CA VAL A 321 35.44 3.16 5.47
C VAL A 321 35.11 1.67 5.42
N LEU A 322 33.96 1.28 4.84
CA LEU A 322 33.53 -0.11 4.71
C LEU A 322 34.61 -1.03 4.11
N PHE A 323 35.27 -0.56 3.04
CA PHE A 323 36.27 -1.34 2.31
C PHE A 323 37.72 -1.06 2.72
N LYS A 324 38.02 0.03 3.43
CA LYS A 324 39.39 0.37 3.88
C LYS A 324 39.83 -0.46 5.08
N TYR A 325 38.92 -0.73 6.02
CA TYR A 325 39.25 -1.31 7.31
C TYR A 325 38.79 -2.75 7.47
N GLU A 326 39.48 -3.52 8.31
CA GLU A 326 38.96 -4.79 8.83
C GLU A 326 38.01 -4.54 10.00
N TRP A 327 37.04 -5.43 10.19
CA TRP A 327 35.94 -5.24 11.14
C TRP A 327 36.02 -6.26 12.30
N GLU A 328 35.92 -5.79 13.54
CA GLU A 328 35.72 -6.64 14.72
C GLU A 328 34.28 -6.64 15.19
N LEU A 329 33.73 -7.83 15.41
CA LEU A 329 32.47 -8.02 16.10
C LEU A 329 32.64 -7.68 17.59
N VAL A 330 31.85 -6.74 18.08
CA VAL A 330 31.81 -6.32 19.48
C VAL A 330 30.37 -6.26 19.99
N LYS A 331 30.22 -6.00 21.29
CA LYS A 331 28.95 -5.62 21.90
C LYS A 331 28.91 -4.11 22.11
N SER A 332 27.79 -3.48 21.74
CA SER A 332 27.51 -2.08 22.06
C SER A 332 27.37 -1.87 23.58
N PRO A 333 27.35 -0.63 24.08
CA PRO A 333 27.03 -0.37 25.48
C PRO A 333 25.65 -0.91 25.92
N ALA A 334 24.70 -1.03 24.98
CA ALA A 334 23.38 -1.65 25.21
C ALA A 334 23.37 -3.19 25.01
N GLY A 335 24.50 -3.81 24.65
CA GLY A 335 24.61 -5.26 24.47
C GLY A 335 24.22 -5.81 23.09
N ALA A 336 24.01 -4.94 22.09
CA ALA A 336 23.72 -5.35 20.71
C ALA A 336 25.00 -5.80 19.98
N HIS A 337 24.89 -6.73 19.04
CA HIS A 337 25.98 -7.07 18.11
C HIS A 337 26.21 -5.92 17.12
N GLN A 338 27.44 -5.45 17.03
CA GLN A 338 27.86 -4.45 16.05
C GLN A 338 29.32 -4.65 15.67
N TRP A 339 29.77 -3.96 14.63
CA TRP A 339 31.13 -4.08 14.12
C TRP A 339 31.86 -2.76 14.24
N LEU A 340 33.09 -2.77 14.76
CA LEU A 340 33.95 -1.59 14.80
C LEU A 340 35.15 -1.78 13.87
N ALA A 341 35.54 -0.71 13.19
CA ALA A 341 36.73 -0.71 12.36
C ALA A 341 38.01 -0.89 13.22
N LYS A 342 38.94 -1.72 12.75
CA LYS A 342 40.25 -1.94 13.38
C LYS A 342 41.29 -0.96 12.85
N ASP A 343 42.27 -0.62 13.68
CA ASP A 343 43.46 0.17 13.31
C ASP A 343 43.11 1.45 12.53
N VAL A 344 42.09 2.16 13.02
CA VAL A 344 41.50 3.34 12.37
C VAL A 344 42.50 4.49 12.37
N ALA A 345 42.66 5.12 11.21
CA ALA A 345 43.54 6.28 11.06
C ALA A 345 42.88 7.52 11.68
N GLU A 346 43.67 8.47 12.17
CA GLU A 346 43.17 9.62 12.91
C GLU A 346 42.16 10.47 12.11
N GLU A 347 42.34 10.55 10.79
CA GLU A 347 41.44 11.24 9.87
C GLU A 347 40.09 10.53 9.66
N ASP A 348 40.03 9.23 9.95
CA ASP A 348 38.82 8.40 9.83
C ASP A 348 38.14 8.12 11.17
N MET A 349 38.64 8.71 12.26
CA MET A 349 37.97 8.70 13.55
C MET A 349 36.78 9.67 13.54
N VAL A 350 35.65 9.22 14.07
CA VAL A 350 34.43 10.02 14.18
C VAL A 350 34.48 10.85 15.45
N VAL A 351 34.32 12.17 15.34
CA VAL A 351 34.12 13.04 16.50
C VAL A 351 32.78 12.71 17.17
N ASP A 352 32.71 12.71 18.50
CA ASP A 352 31.45 12.43 19.20
C ASP A 352 30.38 13.50 18.90
N ALA A 353 29.12 13.09 18.83
CA ALA A 353 28.01 13.94 18.40
C ALA A 353 27.72 15.12 19.34
N HIS A 354 28.09 15.00 20.62
CA HIS A 354 27.83 16.01 21.64
C HIS A 354 29.07 16.41 22.45
N ASP A 355 30.20 15.73 22.27
CA ASP A 355 31.46 16.05 22.95
C ASP A 355 32.64 16.07 21.95
N PRO A 356 33.01 17.24 21.40
CA PRO A 356 34.05 17.32 20.37
C PRO A 356 35.46 16.92 20.86
N SER A 357 35.66 16.77 22.18
CA SER A 357 36.91 16.26 22.75
C SER A 357 37.07 14.74 22.62
N LYS A 358 35.98 14.02 22.33
CA LYS A 358 35.96 12.57 22.18
C LYS A 358 35.95 12.17 20.72
N LYS A 359 36.68 11.08 20.43
CA LYS A 359 36.67 10.41 19.13
C LYS A 359 36.30 8.94 19.29
N ARG A 360 35.59 8.42 18.30
CA ARG A 360 35.07 7.05 18.23
C ARG A 360 35.49 6.41 16.92
N ARG A 361 35.65 5.09 16.94
CA ARG A 361 35.87 4.30 15.72
C ARG A 361 34.56 4.24 14.91
N PRO A 362 34.62 4.26 13.58
CA PRO A 362 33.45 3.98 12.75
C PRO A 362 32.83 2.62 13.09
N MET A 363 31.50 2.57 12.97
CA MET A 363 30.67 1.41 13.27
C MET A 363 29.91 0.95 12.02
N MET A 364 29.76 -0.36 11.86
CA MET A 364 28.86 -0.99 10.87
C MET A 364 27.94 -1.98 11.56
N THR A 365 26.71 -2.10 11.06
CA THR A 365 25.79 -3.18 11.43
C THR A 365 26.15 -4.47 10.68
N THR A 366 25.58 -5.61 11.08
CA THR A 366 25.73 -6.86 10.29
C THR A 366 25.09 -6.70 8.91
N ALA A 367 23.99 -5.96 8.80
CA ALA A 367 23.36 -5.62 7.53
C ALA A 367 24.26 -4.74 6.64
N ASP A 368 24.99 -3.78 7.19
CA ASP A 368 25.95 -2.98 6.41
C ASP A 368 27.07 -3.84 5.82
N LEU A 369 27.61 -4.76 6.63
CA LEU A 369 28.66 -5.67 6.19
C LEU A 369 28.21 -6.61 5.06
N SER A 370 26.92 -6.85 4.90
CA SER A 370 26.41 -7.59 3.73
C SER A 370 26.85 -6.96 2.41
N LEU A 371 26.96 -5.62 2.34
CA LEU A 371 27.42 -4.93 1.13
C LEU A 371 28.89 -5.23 0.78
N ARG A 372 29.66 -5.78 1.72
CA ARG A 372 31.05 -6.19 1.52
C ARG A 372 31.21 -7.70 1.34
N PHE A 373 30.37 -8.50 1.98
CA PHE A 373 30.56 -9.96 2.04
C PHE A 373 29.57 -10.76 1.19
N ASP A 374 28.39 -10.20 0.87
CA ASP A 374 27.46 -10.86 -0.04
C ASP A 374 27.99 -10.80 -1.49
N PRO A 375 28.05 -11.94 -2.20
CA PRO A 375 28.68 -12.02 -3.53
C PRO A 375 27.94 -11.24 -4.62
N ILE A 376 26.68 -10.85 -4.40
CA ILE A 376 25.89 -10.04 -5.34
C ILE A 376 26.05 -8.55 -5.03
N TYR A 377 26.01 -8.16 -3.75
CA TYR A 377 26.13 -6.75 -3.37
C TYR A 377 27.55 -6.20 -3.41
N GLU A 378 28.55 -7.01 -3.09
CA GLU A 378 29.96 -6.61 -3.09
C GLU A 378 30.40 -5.94 -4.41
N PRO A 379 30.18 -6.55 -5.59
CA PRO A 379 30.63 -5.95 -6.85
C PRO A 379 29.89 -4.64 -7.16
N ILE A 380 28.63 -4.52 -6.76
CA ILE A 380 27.83 -3.29 -6.91
C ILE A 380 28.40 -2.18 -6.01
N ALA A 381 28.57 -2.47 -4.71
CA ALA A 381 29.08 -1.54 -3.72
C ALA A 381 30.49 -1.05 -4.09
N ARG A 382 31.36 -1.96 -4.55
CA ARG A 382 32.71 -1.61 -5.01
C ARG A 382 32.70 -0.76 -6.29
N ARG A 383 31.75 -1.01 -7.20
CA ARG A 383 31.57 -0.15 -8.38
C ARG A 383 31.11 1.25 -7.97
N TYR A 384 30.15 1.37 -7.07
CA TYR A 384 29.73 2.67 -6.53
C TYR A 384 30.86 3.40 -5.79
N GLN A 385 31.67 2.69 -5.00
CA GLN A 385 32.86 3.25 -4.35
C GLN A 385 33.82 3.90 -5.36
N ARG A 386 34.02 3.25 -6.51
CA ARG A 386 34.93 3.72 -7.59
C ARG A 386 34.29 4.77 -8.51
N ASN A 387 32.97 4.96 -8.46
CA ASN A 387 32.21 5.82 -9.36
C ASN A 387 31.17 6.63 -8.55
N PRO A 388 31.60 7.66 -7.79
CA PRO A 388 30.73 8.42 -6.90
C PRO A 388 29.49 9.01 -7.57
N GLU A 389 29.62 9.42 -8.83
CA GLU A 389 28.52 9.96 -9.64
C GLU A 389 27.43 8.91 -9.94
N LYS A 390 27.81 7.63 -10.09
CA LYS A 390 26.85 6.54 -10.28
C LYS A 390 26.09 6.24 -9.00
N LEU A 391 26.77 6.28 -7.85
CA LEU A 391 26.09 6.16 -6.56
C LEU A 391 25.10 7.31 -6.38
N ALA A 392 25.51 8.53 -6.69
CA ALA A 392 24.67 9.70 -6.51
C ALA A 392 23.40 9.63 -7.38
N ASP A 393 23.50 9.27 -8.65
CA ASP A 393 22.34 9.10 -9.53
C ASP A 393 21.43 7.94 -9.08
N ALA A 394 22.02 6.78 -8.77
CA ALA A 394 21.28 5.61 -8.31
C ALA A 394 20.53 5.90 -7.00
N PHE A 395 21.19 6.55 -6.03
CA PHE A 395 20.57 6.91 -4.76
C PHE A 395 19.48 7.98 -4.95
N ALA A 396 19.68 8.98 -5.81
CA ALA A 396 18.68 10.01 -6.07
C ALA A 396 17.38 9.41 -6.63
N ARG A 397 17.52 8.49 -7.59
CA ARG A 397 16.40 7.79 -8.24
C ARG A 397 15.73 6.78 -7.30
N ALA A 398 16.51 5.98 -6.56
CA ALA A 398 15.99 5.01 -5.61
C ALA A 398 15.29 5.68 -4.42
N TRP A 399 15.82 6.81 -3.92
CA TRP A 399 15.18 7.62 -2.89
C TRP A 399 13.85 8.21 -3.37
N PHE A 400 13.80 8.73 -4.61
CA PHE A 400 12.56 9.24 -5.19
C PHE A 400 11.53 8.12 -5.36
N LYS A 401 11.93 6.96 -5.91
CA LYS A 401 11.08 5.78 -6.01
C LYS A 401 10.54 5.33 -4.66
N LEU A 402 11.42 5.16 -3.66
CA LEU A 402 11.03 4.79 -2.30
C LEU A 402 9.91 5.70 -1.78
N THR A 403 10.12 7.00 -1.91
CA THR A 403 9.25 7.98 -1.27
C THR A 403 7.96 8.25 -2.05
N HIS A 404 7.83 7.79 -3.30
CA HIS A 404 6.68 8.07 -4.17
C HIS A 404 6.02 6.81 -4.79
N ARG A 405 6.55 5.61 -4.54
CA ARG A 405 6.05 4.33 -5.13
C ARG A 405 4.58 4.01 -4.83
N ASP A 406 4.01 4.60 -3.79
CA ASP A 406 2.63 4.42 -3.35
C ASP A 406 1.72 5.61 -3.70
N MET A 407 2.22 6.58 -4.46
CA MET A 407 1.42 7.71 -4.94
C MET A 407 0.66 7.41 -6.22
N GLY A 408 0.88 6.25 -6.85
CA GLY A 408 0.31 5.91 -8.14
C GLY A 408 0.82 6.78 -9.29
N PRO A 409 -0.03 7.10 -10.29
CA PRO A 409 0.40 7.75 -11.51
C PRO A 409 0.82 9.20 -11.27
N ARG A 410 1.69 9.70 -12.15
CA ARG A 410 2.26 11.06 -12.08
C ARG A 410 1.21 12.18 -12.09
N SER A 411 0.00 11.94 -12.62
CA SER A 411 -1.11 12.91 -12.56
C SER A 411 -1.49 13.31 -11.13
N ARG A 412 -1.15 12.50 -10.13
CA ARG A 412 -1.37 12.79 -8.71
C ARG A 412 -0.28 13.64 -8.06
N TYR A 413 0.83 13.89 -8.76
CA TYR A 413 2.03 14.51 -8.17
C TYR A 413 1.90 16.02 -8.29
N LEU A 414 2.04 16.72 -7.17
CA LEU A 414 1.83 18.16 -7.07
C LEU A 414 3.13 18.89 -6.73
N GLY A 415 3.27 20.12 -7.22
CA GLY A 415 4.38 21.02 -6.89
C GLY A 415 5.40 21.21 -8.01
N ALA A 416 6.22 22.26 -7.88
CA ALA A 416 7.15 22.69 -8.93
C ALA A 416 8.40 21.81 -9.05
N GLU A 417 8.66 20.91 -8.09
CA GLU A 417 9.85 20.05 -8.05
C GLU A 417 9.58 18.61 -8.54
N VAL A 418 8.40 18.36 -9.13
CA VAL A 418 8.08 17.06 -9.73
C VAL A 418 9.04 16.82 -10.92
N PRO A 419 9.83 15.73 -10.92
CA PRO A 419 10.76 15.44 -12.00
C PRO A 419 10.06 15.39 -13.37
N ALA A 420 10.75 15.89 -14.40
CA ALA A 420 10.22 15.90 -15.77
C ALA A 420 10.20 14.50 -16.42
N GLU A 421 11.13 13.63 -16.03
CA GLU A 421 11.25 12.25 -16.52
C GLU A 421 10.09 11.39 -16.00
N GLU A 422 9.44 10.64 -16.89
CA GLU A 422 8.48 9.60 -16.52
C GLU A 422 9.22 8.30 -16.19
N LEU A 423 8.93 7.73 -15.03
CA LEU A 423 9.59 6.52 -14.56
C LEU A 423 8.63 5.33 -14.68
N ILE A 424 9.16 4.18 -15.12
CA ILE A 424 8.34 3.00 -15.41
C ILE A 424 7.48 2.51 -14.24
N TRP A 425 7.98 2.65 -13.00
CA TRP A 425 7.25 2.25 -11.79
C TRP A 425 6.08 3.19 -11.43
N GLN A 426 5.93 4.31 -12.14
CA GLN A 426 4.75 5.20 -12.05
C GLN A 426 3.60 4.71 -12.95
N ASP A 427 3.77 3.57 -13.62
CA ASP A 427 2.82 2.98 -14.57
C ASP A 427 2.29 4.01 -15.60
N PRO A 428 3.16 4.74 -16.33
CA PRO A 428 2.76 5.87 -17.17
C PRO A 428 1.75 5.46 -18.25
N VAL A 429 0.87 6.39 -18.61
CA VAL A 429 -0.04 6.26 -19.76
C VAL A 429 0.17 7.47 -20.67
N PRO A 430 -0.01 7.35 -22.00
CA PRO A 430 0.17 8.49 -22.88
C PRO A 430 -0.88 9.57 -22.57
N ALA A 431 -0.51 10.84 -22.75
CA ALA A 431 -1.45 11.95 -22.65
C ALA A 431 -2.51 11.89 -23.76
N VAL A 432 -3.68 12.48 -23.53
CA VAL A 432 -4.70 12.67 -24.56
C VAL A 432 -4.20 13.72 -25.57
N ASP A 433 -4.05 13.33 -26.83
CA ASP A 433 -3.57 14.17 -27.93
C ASP A 433 -4.62 14.45 -29.01
N HIS A 434 -5.88 14.10 -28.72
CA HIS A 434 -7.00 14.16 -29.66
C HIS A 434 -8.26 14.75 -29.01
N ASN A 435 -9.22 15.16 -29.84
CA ASN A 435 -10.53 15.59 -29.32
C ASN A 435 -11.28 14.39 -28.73
N LEU A 436 -11.93 14.59 -27.58
CA LEU A 436 -12.72 13.55 -26.93
C LEU A 436 -14.08 13.36 -27.62
N ILE A 437 -14.63 12.16 -27.47
CA ILE A 437 -16.00 11.83 -27.88
C ILE A 437 -17.02 12.60 -27.05
N ASP A 438 -18.14 12.97 -27.67
CA ASP A 438 -19.25 13.67 -27.02
C ASP A 438 -20.42 12.72 -26.71
N ALA A 439 -21.52 13.27 -26.17
CA ALA A 439 -22.68 12.50 -25.75
C ALA A 439 -23.35 11.72 -26.91
N GLN A 440 -23.35 12.25 -28.13
CA GLN A 440 -23.93 11.57 -29.28
C GLN A 440 -23.05 10.40 -29.71
N ASP A 441 -21.73 10.62 -29.78
CA ASP A 441 -20.79 9.55 -30.09
C ASP A 441 -20.87 8.41 -29.07
N ILE A 442 -20.99 8.75 -27.78
CA ILE A 442 -21.15 7.79 -26.69
C ILE A 442 -22.40 6.93 -26.92
N ALA A 443 -23.54 7.54 -27.24
CA ALA A 443 -24.78 6.81 -27.52
C ALA A 443 -24.63 5.89 -28.75
N ASP A 444 -24.04 6.39 -29.84
CA ASP A 444 -23.83 5.64 -31.08
C ASP A 444 -22.87 4.45 -30.87
N LEU A 445 -21.77 4.67 -30.14
CA LEU A 445 -20.79 3.63 -29.81
C LEU A 445 -21.41 2.54 -28.92
N LYS A 446 -22.21 2.90 -27.91
CA LYS A 446 -22.96 1.91 -27.11
C LYS A 446 -23.88 1.06 -27.98
N GLY A 447 -24.61 1.69 -28.91
CA GLY A 447 -25.47 1.00 -29.87
C GLY A 447 -24.68 0.01 -30.74
N LYS A 448 -23.52 0.42 -31.26
CA LYS A 448 -22.64 -0.46 -32.06
C LYS A 448 -22.09 -1.64 -31.24
N ILE A 449 -21.68 -1.40 -29.99
CA ILE A 449 -21.17 -2.46 -29.11
C ILE A 449 -22.28 -3.48 -28.82
N LEU A 450 -23.49 -3.05 -28.49
CA LEU A 450 -24.61 -3.97 -28.24
C LEU A 450 -25.03 -4.75 -29.50
N ALA A 451 -24.83 -4.18 -30.69
CA ALA A 451 -25.11 -4.84 -31.97
C ALA A 451 -23.97 -5.76 -32.46
N SER A 452 -22.81 -5.79 -31.79
CA SER A 452 -21.62 -6.51 -32.28
C SER A 452 -21.67 -8.03 -32.04
N GLY A 453 -22.70 -8.52 -31.33
CA GLY A 453 -22.82 -9.92 -30.94
C GLY A 453 -22.09 -10.29 -29.63
N LEU A 454 -21.46 -9.32 -28.96
CA LEU A 454 -20.93 -9.52 -27.61
C LEU A 454 -22.08 -9.58 -26.61
N THR A 455 -22.03 -10.54 -25.70
CA THR A 455 -23.06 -10.75 -24.68
C THR A 455 -22.89 -9.79 -23.49
N ILE A 456 -23.95 -9.60 -22.69
CA ILE A 456 -23.87 -8.79 -21.46
C ILE A 456 -22.77 -9.31 -20.52
N PRO A 457 -22.66 -10.63 -20.23
CA PRO A 457 -21.60 -11.17 -19.39
C PRO A 457 -20.19 -10.88 -19.92
N GLU A 458 -19.97 -10.94 -21.23
CA GLU A 458 -18.66 -10.66 -21.83
C GLU A 458 -18.27 -9.19 -21.66
N LEU A 459 -19.20 -8.27 -21.91
CA LEU A 459 -18.98 -6.83 -21.75
C LEU A 459 -18.73 -6.46 -20.29
N VAL A 460 -19.59 -6.92 -19.38
CA VAL A 460 -19.49 -6.64 -17.93
C VAL A 460 -18.24 -7.27 -17.33
N SER A 461 -17.96 -8.55 -17.62
CA SER A 461 -16.79 -9.24 -17.06
C SER A 461 -15.48 -8.67 -17.58
N THR A 462 -15.41 -8.23 -18.85
CA THR A 462 -14.21 -7.59 -19.41
C THR A 462 -13.97 -6.20 -18.81
N ALA A 463 -15.02 -5.39 -18.68
CA ALA A 463 -14.92 -4.09 -18.01
C ALA A 463 -14.51 -4.26 -16.54
N TRP A 464 -15.09 -5.22 -15.83
CA TRP A 464 -14.72 -5.55 -14.45
C TRP A 464 -13.29 -6.07 -14.33
N ALA A 465 -12.85 -6.94 -15.23
CA ALA A 465 -11.49 -7.47 -15.24
C ALA A 465 -10.44 -6.35 -15.41
N SER A 466 -10.78 -5.31 -16.17
CA SER A 466 -9.93 -4.11 -16.30
C SER A 466 -10.06 -3.17 -15.09
N ALA A 467 -11.30 -2.96 -14.63
CA ALA A 467 -11.82 -2.19 -13.48
C ALA A 467 -11.24 -2.52 -12.10
N SER A 468 -11.34 -3.82 -11.77
CA SER A 468 -10.57 -4.45 -10.71
C SER A 468 -9.09 -4.34 -11.08
N THR A 469 -8.11 -5.10 -10.67
CA THR A 469 -6.67 -4.69 -10.69
C THR A 469 -6.36 -3.42 -9.88
N PHE A 470 -7.18 -2.36 -9.91
CA PHE A 470 -7.02 -1.17 -9.09
C PHE A 470 -6.90 -1.54 -7.62
N ARG A 471 -5.99 -0.87 -6.92
CA ARG A 471 -5.91 -0.90 -5.47
C ARG A 471 -5.64 0.48 -4.90
N GLY A 472 -6.48 0.89 -3.96
CA GLY A 472 -6.45 2.18 -3.30
C GLY A 472 -5.27 2.35 -2.37
N SER A 473 -4.56 1.27 -2.01
CA SER A 473 -3.37 1.31 -1.16
C SER A 473 -2.22 2.09 -1.81
N ASP A 474 -1.85 1.75 -3.04
CA ASP A 474 -0.76 2.40 -3.80
C ASP A 474 -1.21 3.09 -5.09
N LYS A 475 -2.53 3.11 -5.34
CA LYS A 475 -3.17 3.75 -6.49
C LYS A 475 -2.72 3.17 -7.84
N ARG A 476 -2.26 1.92 -7.89
CA ARG A 476 -1.91 1.18 -9.11
C ARG A 476 -3.11 0.41 -9.67
N GLY A 477 -3.02 0.04 -10.95
CA GLY A 477 -4.06 -0.71 -11.67
C GLY A 477 -5.23 0.18 -12.13
N GLY A 478 -6.29 -0.45 -12.61
CA GLY A 478 -7.48 0.21 -13.16
C GLY A 478 -7.61 0.08 -14.69
N ALA A 479 -8.67 0.69 -15.23
CA ALA A 479 -9.04 0.58 -16.64
C ALA A 479 -8.24 1.51 -17.59
N ASN A 480 -7.73 2.63 -17.08
CA ASN A 480 -6.90 3.55 -17.84
C ASN A 480 -5.60 2.87 -18.27
N GLY A 481 -5.20 3.09 -19.52
CA GLY A 481 -4.11 2.38 -20.16
C GLY A 481 -4.54 1.10 -20.90
N ALA A 482 -5.76 0.59 -20.70
CA ALA A 482 -6.23 -0.70 -21.26
C ALA A 482 -5.21 -1.83 -21.10
N ARG A 483 -4.55 -1.90 -19.94
CA ARG A 483 -3.46 -2.87 -19.68
C ARG A 483 -3.93 -4.31 -19.67
N ILE A 484 -5.24 -4.55 -19.56
CA ILE A 484 -5.85 -5.87 -19.76
C ILE A 484 -5.50 -6.51 -21.11
N ARG A 485 -5.18 -5.72 -22.15
CA ARG A 485 -4.74 -6.24 -23.46
C ARG A 485 -3.25 -6.57 -23.53
N LEU A 486 -2.48 -6.19 -22.52
CA LEU A 486 -1.02 -6.35 -22.46
C LEU A 486 -0.63 -7.48 -21.51
N ALA A 487 0.61 -7.97 -21.64
CA ALA A 487 1.16 -8.90 -20.67
C ALA A 487 1.44 -8.16 -19.34
N PRO A 488 1.22 -8.81 -18.18
CA PRO A 488 0.76 -10.19 -18.03
C PRO A 488 -0.77 -10.35 -18.04
N GLN A 489 -1.55 -9.26 -17.94
CA GLN A 489 -3.00 -9.32 -17.68
C GLN A 489 -3.80 -10.09 -18.73
N LYS A 490 -3.41 -9.98 -20.01
CA LYS A 490 -4.08 -10.69 -21.11
C LYS A 490 -3.96 -12.22 -21.00
N ASP A 491 -2.96 -12.69 -20.26
CA ASP A 491 -2.59 -14.09 -20.13
C ASP A 491 -3.04 -14.68 -18.77
N TRP A 492 -3.62 -13.86 -17.88
CA TRP A 492 -4.13 -14.34 -16.59
C TRP A 492 -5.31 -15.27 -16.75
N GLU A 493 -5.29 -16.39 -16.02
CA GLU A 493 -6.35 -17.38 -16.04
C GLU A 493 -7.71 -16.74 -15.76
N VAL A 494 -7.81 -15.95 -14.69
CA VAL A 494 -9.04 -15.26 -14.27
C VAL A 494 -9.68 -14.40 -15.37
N ASN A 495 -8.89 -13.95 -16.35
CA ASN A 495 -9.37 -13.13 -17.46
C ASN A 495 -9.81 -13.94 -18.68
N GLN A 496 -9.74 -15.27 -18.63
CA GLN A 496 -10.18 -16.19 -19.68
C GLN A 496 -9.60 -15.79 -21.05
N PRO A 497 -8.28 -15.95 -21.28
CA PRO A 497 -7.55 -15.31 -22.39
C PRO A 497 -8.18 -15.51 -23.78
N ALA A 498 -8.78 -16.68 -24.04
CA ALA A 498 -9.48 -16.95 -25.30
C ALA A 498 -10.74 -16.07 -25.49
N GLN A 499 -11.58 -15.96 -24.46
CA GLN A 499 -12.77 -15.09 -24.47
C GLN A 499 -12.34 -13.62 -24.53
N LEU A 500 -11.41 -13.20 -23.67
CA LEU A 500 -10.90 -11.84 -23.64
C LEU A 500 -10.35 -11.40 -25.01
N LYS A 501 -9.57 -12.26 -25.68
CA LYS A 501 -9.04 -11.98 -27.01
C LYS A 501 -10.16 -11.67 -28.01
N THR A 502 -11.24 -12.45 -28.01
CA THR A 502 -12.41 -12.21 -28.88
C THR A 502 -13.05 -10.86 -28.59
N VAL A 503 -13.35 -10.57 -27.31
CA VAL A 503 -13.96 -9.30 -26.89
C VAL A 503 -13.08 -8.10 -27.31
N LEU A 504 -11.78 -8.15 -27.01
CA LEU A 504 -10.85 -7.09 -27.35
C LEU A 504 -10.71 -6.89 -28.85
N GLN A 505 -10.73 -7.97 -29.64
CA GLN A 505 -10.70 -7.87 -31.10
C GLN A 505 -11.93 -7.14 -31.64
N THR A 506 -13.13 -7.49 -31.17
CA THR A 506 -14.37 -6.83 -31.59
C THR A 506 -14.40 -5.35 -31.19
N LEU A 507 -14.00 -5.03 -29.95
CA LEU A 507 -13.92 -3.63 -29.52
C LEU A 507 -12.85 -2.84 -30.30
N GLU A 508 -11.74 -3.47 -30.66
CA GLU A 508 -10.69 -2.88 -31.48
C GLU A 508 -11.17 -2.61 -32.92
N GLU A 509 -12.00 -3.49 -33.49
CA GLU A 509 -12.65 -3.27 -34.80
C GLU A 509 -13.58 -2.06 -34.76
N ILE A 510 -14.42 -1.94 -33.72
CA ILE A 510 -15.29 -0.77 -33.49
C ILE A 510 -14.45 0.51 -33.33
N ARG A 511 -13.34 0.44 -32.57
CA ARG A 511 -12.41 1.56 -32.39
C ARG A 511 -11.87 2.06 -33.73
N LYS A 512 -11.39 1.13 -34.57
CA LYS A 512 -10.81 1.44 -35.88
C LYS A 512 -11.83 2.02 -36.83
N GLU A 513 -13.05 1.48 -36.84
CA GLU A 513 -14.14 1.99 -37.66
C GLU A 513 -14.50 3.42 -37.24
N PHE A 514 -14.72 3.66 -35.94
CA PHE A 514 -15.03 4.99 -35.43
C PHE A 514 -13.91 5.99 -35.76
N ASN A 515 -12.67 5.67 -35.40
CA ASN A 515 -11.53 6.58 -35.59
C ASN A 515 -11.26 6.88 -37.07
N SER A 516 -11.43 5.90 -37.97
CA SER A 516 -11.24 6.10 -39.42
C SER A 516 -12.34 6.93 -40.06
N ALA A 517 -13.55 6.95 -39.47
CA ALA A 517 -14.66 7.75 -39.95
C ALA A 517 -14.57 9.24 -39.53
N GLN A 518 -13.72 9.58 -38.55
CA GLN A 518 -13.59 10.95 -38.06
C GLN A 518 -12.69 11.80 -38.97
N SER A 519 -13.18 12.99 -39.36
CA SER A 519 -12.40 14.01 -40.07
C SER A 519 -11.91 15.14 -39.15
N GLY A 520 -12.49 15.29 -37.96
CA GLY A 520 -12.23 16.39 -37.01
C GLY A 520 -11.18 16.09 -35.92
N GLY A 521 -10.33 15.09 -36.11
CA GLY A 521 -9.31 14.69 -35.13
C GLY A 521 -9.85 14.09 -33.82
N LYS A 522 -11.16 13.83 -33.75
CA LYS A 522 -11.81 13.10 -32.66
C LYS A 522 -11.44 11.62 -32.72
N LYS A 523 -11.18 11.00 -31.56
CA LYS A 523 -10.88 9.57 -31.46
C LYS A 523 -11.43 8.99 -30.15
N VAL A 524 -11.57 7.68 -30.13
CA VAL A 524 -11.84 6.89 -28.92
C VAL A 524 -10.71 5.88 -28.70
N SER A 525 -10.32 5.69 -27.44
CA SER A 525 -9.33 4.69 -27.02
C SER A 525 -9.98 3.32 -26.79
N LEU A 526 -9.18 2.25 -26.78
CA LEU A 526 -9.70 0.93 -26.40
C LEU A 526 -10.07 0.91 -24.91
N ALA A 527 -9.31 1.62 -24.05
CA ALA A 527 -9.62 1.76 -22.63
C ALA A 527 -11.02 2.32 -22.39
N ASP A 528 -11.40 3.37 -23.14
CA ASP A 528 -12.76 3.92 -23.07
C ASP A 528 -13.80 2.93 -23.62
N LEU A 529 -13.54 2.23 -24.72
CA LEU A 529 -14.49 1.25 -25.27
C LEU A 529 -14.73 0.04 -24.35
N ILE A 530 -13.71 -0.41 -23.61
CA ILE A 530 -13.87 -1.48 -22.61
C ILE A 530 -14.84 -1.05 -21.52
N VAL A 531 -14.64 0.13 -20.92
CA VAL A 531 -15.52 0.66 -19.87
C VAL A 531 -16.90 0.99 -20.43
N LEU A 532 -16.96 1.61 -21.60
CA LEU A 532 -18.21 1.97 -22.27
C LEU A 532 -19.05 0.73 -22.62
N GLY A 533 -18.41 -0.35 -23.04
CA GLY A 533 -19.06 -1.63 -23.29
C GLY A 533 -19.66 -2.21 -22.01
N GLY A 534 -18.93 -2.16 -20.90
CA GLY A 534 -19.46 -2.52 -19.58
C GLY A 534 -20.69 -1.68 -19.19
N CYS A 535 -20.63 -0.35 -19.35
CA CYS A 535 -21.78 0.53 -19.12
C CYS A 535 -22.98 0.15 -20.01
N ALA A 536 -22.77 -0.09 -21.31
CA ALA A 536 -23.82 -0.51 -22.23
C ALA A 536 -24.46 -1.85 -21.81
N GLY A 537 -23.64 -2.82 -21.36
CA GLY A 537 -24.12 -4.10 -20.85
C GLY A 537 -25.01 -3.95 -19.61
N VAL A 538 -24.61 -3.09 -18.66
CA VAL A 538 -25.41 -2.78 -17.47
C VAL A 538 -26.73 -2.06 -17.83
N GLU A 539 -26.69 -1.07 -18.73
CA GLU A 539 -27.89 -0.37 -19.21
C GLU A 539 -28.86 -1.33 -19.90
N GLN A 540 -28.34 -2.22 -20.76
CA GLN A 540 -29.15 -3.23 -21.43
C GLN A 540 -29.75 -4.24 -20.42
N ALA A 541 -29.00 -4.63 -19.40
CA ALA A 541 -29.52 -5.51 -18.34
C ALA A 541 -30.60 -4.84 -17.47
N ALA A 542 -30.47 -3.54 -17.20
CA ALA A 542 -31.51 -2.74 -16.54
C ALA A 542 -32.77 -2.64 -17.41
N LYS A 543 -32.60 -2.44 -18.72
CA LYS A 543 -33.69 -2.43 -19.70
C LYS A 543 -34.41 -3.77 -19.78
N ASN A 544 -33.67 -4.89 -19.71
CA ASN A 544 -34.26 -6.22 -19.63
C ASN A 544 -35.13 -6.38 -18.36
N ALA A 545 -34.78 -5.67 -17.28
CA ALA A 545 -35.56 -5.62 -16.03
C ALA A 545 -36.76 -4.64 -16.08
N GLY A 546 -36.95 -3.93 -17.21
CA GLY A 546 -38.03 -2.97 -17.39
C GLY A 546 -37.69 -1.54 -16.94
N HIS A 547 -36.41 -1.24 -16.69
CA HIS A 547 -35.95 0.08 -16.25
C HIS A 547 -35.10 0.77 -17.32
N ASP A 548 -35.38 2.03 -17.59
CA ASP A 548 -34.55 2.88 -18.44
C ASP A 548 -33.61 3.71 -17.55
N VAL A 549 -32.33 3.35 -17.53
CA VAL A 549 -31.30 4.00 -16.72
C VAL A 549 -30.07 4.28 -17.58
N ALA A 550 -29.50 5.46 -17.41
CA ALA A 550 -28.19 5.80 -17.92
C ALA A 550 -27.12 5.50 -16.86
N VAL A 551 -26.13 4.71 -17.24
CA VAL A 551 -24.90 4.50 -16.47
C VAL A 551 -23.93 5.62 -16.85
N PRO A 552 -23.47 6.45 -15.87
CA PRO A 552 -22.54 7.53 -16.15
C PRO A 552 -21.25 7.03 -16.81
N PHE A 553 -20.74 7.81 -17.76
CA PHE A 553 -19.50 7.52 -18.46
C PHE A 553 -18.77 8.83 -18.76
N THR A 554 -17.48 8.88 -18.41
CA THR A 554 -16.60 10.01 -18.72
C THR A 554 -15.48 9.51 -19.63
N PRO A 555 -15.34 10.02 -20.87
CA PRO A 555 -14.24 9.63 -21.77
C PRO A 555 -12.91 10.23 -21.30
N GLY A 556 -11.82 9.83 -21.95
CA GLY A 556 -10.48 10.38 -21.76
C GLY A 556 -9.44 9.40 -21.26
N ARG A 557 -9.79 8.11 -21.10
CA ARG A 557 -8.77 7.08 -20.87
C ARG A 557 -7.91 6.91 -22.11
N THR A 558 -6.65 6.56 -21.93
CA THR A 558 -5.69 6.34 -23.02
C THR A 558 -5.18 4.90 -23.05
N ASP A 559 -4.48 4.53 -24.12
CA ASP A 559 -4.03 3.16 -24.38
C ASP A 559 -2.51 3.07 -24.13
N ALA A 560 -2.08 2.49 -23.00
CA ALA A 560 -0.67 2.33 -22.63
C ALA A 560 0.07 1.36 -23.56
N SER A 561 1.38 1.53 -23.77
CA SER A 561 2.19 0.60 -24.56
C SER A 561 2.84 -0.52 -23.71
N PRO A 562 3.38 -1.58 -24.33
CA PRO A 562 4.23 -2.55 -23.64
C PRO A 562 5.43 -1.92 -22.94
N GLU A 563 6.05 -0.90 -23.54
CA GLU A 563 7.21 -0.19 -22.98
C GLU A 563 6.84 0.65 -21.75
N GLN A 564 5.57 1.04 -21.63
CA GLN A 564 5.00 1.70 -20.46
C GLN A 564 4.43 0.73 -19.42
N THR A 565 4.66 -0.58 -19.59
CA THR A 565 4.10 -1.63 -18.74
C THR A 565 5.19 -2.62 -18.33
N ASP A 566 5.75 -2.45 -17.12
CA ASP A 566 6.66 -3.43 -16.55
C ASP A 566 5.87 -4.67 -16.12
N ALA A 567 5.92 -5.72 -16.95
CA ALA A 567 5.16 -6.95 -16.75
C ALA A 567 5.44 -7.61 -15.39
N ALA A 568 6.67 -7.53 -14.87
CA ALA A 568 7.01 -8.09 -13.57
C ALA A 568 6.31 -7.32 -12.43
N SER A 569 6.27 -5.99 -12.53
CA SER A 569 5.57 -5.15 -11.55
C SER A 569 4.04 -5.32 -11.59
N PHE A 570 3.46 -5.71 -12.72
CA PHE A 570 2.02 -5.94 -12.85
C PHE A 570 1.61 -7.35 -12.40
N ALA A 571 2.53 -8.31 -12.34
CA ALA A 571 2.23 -9.68 -11.91
C ALA A 571 1.65 -9.75 -10.48
N VAL A 572 2.07 -8.85 -9.58
CA VAL A 572 1.53 -8.77 -8.21
C VAL A 572 0.10 -8.26 -8.12
N LEU A 573 -0.47 -7.76 -9.23
CA LEU A 573 -1.88 -7.34 -9.31
C LEU A 573 -2.80 -8.49 -9.76
N GLU A 574 -2.25 -9.65 -10.13
CA GLU A 574 -3.05 -10.83 -10.45
C GLU A 574 -3.84 -11.28 -9.20
N PRO A 575 -5.17 -11.29 -9.22
CA PRO A 575 -5.94 -11.63 -8.04
C PRO A 575 -5.83 -13.12 -7.71
N ALA A 576 -5.52 -13.43 -6.45
CA ALA A 576 -5.65 -14.78 -5.90
C ALA A 576 -7.11 -15.27 -5.88
N ALA A 577 -8.04 -14.34 -5.68
CA ALA A 577 -9.47 -14.54 -5.73
C ALA A 577 -10.18 -13.31 -6.31
N ASP A 578 -11.29 -13.53 -7.00
CA ASP A 578 -12.20 -12.49 -7.44
C ASP A 578 -13.63 -12.92 -7.07
N GLY A 579 -14.06 -12.55 -5.87
CA GLY A 579 -15.40 -12.91 -5.36
C GLY A 579 -16.54 -12.26 -6.16
N PHE A 580 -16.29 -11.19 -6.91
CA PHE A 580 -17.28 -10.56 -7.78
C PHE A 580 -17.53 -11.39 -9.04
N ARG A 581 -16.51 -12.10 -9.53
CA ARG A 581 -16.63 -13.09 -10.62
C ARG A 581 -16.65 -14.55 -10.13
N ASN A 582 -16.76 -14.79 -8.83
CA ASN A 582 -16.76 -16.12 -8.21
C ASN A 582 -15.55 -16.99 -8.62
N TYR A 583 -14.35 -16.40 -8.62
CA TYR A 583 -13.09 -17.08 -8.95
C TYR A 583 -12.19 -17.24 -7.72
N LEU A 584 -11.55 -18.40 -7.63
CA LEU A 584 -10.50 -18.71 -6.67
C LEU A 584 -9.41 -19.52 -7.38
N LYS A 585 -8.19 -19.00 -7.44
CA LYS A 585 -7.08 -19.61 -8.20
C LYS A 585 -6.63 -20.95 -7.63
N ALA A 586 -6.62 -21.07 -6.31
CA ALA A 586 -6.23 -22.25 -5.57
C ALA A 586 -6.86 -22.26 -4.17
N LYS A 587 -6.72 -23.36 -3.43
CA LYS A 587 -7.10 -23.38 -2.01
C LYS A 587 -6.11 -22.56 -1.18
N TYR A 588 -6.61 -21.62 -0.39
CA TYR A 588 -5.80 -20.76 0.48
C TYR A 588 -6.05 -21.06 1.95
N ALA A 589 -5.13 -20.64 2.82
CA ALA A 589 -5.28 -20.76 4.28
C ALA A 589 -6.36 -19.81 4.83
N VAL A 590 -6.67 -18.74 4.10
CA VAL A 590 -7.78 -17.81 4.40
C VAL A 590 -9.00 -18.16 3.56
N SER A 591 -10.18 -18.02 4.15
CA SER A 591 -11.45 -18.30 3.50
C SER A 591 -11.77 -17.29 2.38
N ALA A 592 -12.49 -17.71 1.35
CA ALA A 592 -12.77 -16.87 0.16
C ALA A 592 -13.50 -15.55 0.49
N GLU A 593 -14.35 -15.52 1.51
CA GLU A 593 -15.03 -14.30 1.97
C GLU A 593 -14.08 -13.28 2.61
N VAL A 594 -12.96 -13.71 3.18
CA VAL A 594 -11.91 -12.80 3.69
C VAL A 594 -11.20 -12.15 2.51
N LEU A 595 -10.89 -12.92 1.47
CA LEU A 595 -10.29 -12.39 0.23
C LEU A 595 -11.24 -11.44 -0.51
N LEU A 596 -12.56 -11.68 -0.48
CA LEU A 596 -13.56 -10.76 -1.02
C LEU A 596 -13.54 -9.41 -0.28
N VAL A 597 -13.56 -9.44 1.05
CA VAL A 597 -13.55 -8.22 1.87
C VAL A 597 -12.23 -7.46 1.70
N ASP A 598 -11.10 -8.17 1.68
CA ASP A 598 -9.79 -7.57 1.38
C ASP A 598 -9.78 -6.88 0.01
N ARG A 599 -10.29 -7.56 -1.02
CA ARG A 599 -10.39 -7.00 -2.37
C ARG A 599 -11.33 -5.80 -2.44
N ALA A 600 -12.47 -5.85 -1.75
CA ALA A 600 -13.40 -4.73 -1.67
C ALA A 600 -12.75 -3.50 -1.02
N GLN A 601 -11.94 -3.70 0.02
CA GLN A 601 -11.19 -2.62 0.67
C GLN A 601 -10.16 -2.00 -0.30
N LEU A 602 -9.42 -2.82 -1.05
CA LEU A 602 -8.53 -2.31 -2.09
C LEU A 602 -9.29 -1.54 -3.19
N LEU A 603 -10.54 -1.86 -3.48
CA LEU A 603 -11.39 -1.10 -4.39
C LEU A 603 -12.08 0.12 -3.73
N THR A 604 -11.70 0.45 -2.49
CA THR A 604 -12.26 1.55 -1.69
C THR A 604 -13.78 1.42 -1.46
N LEU A 605 -14.30 0.21 -1.55
CA LEU A 605 -15.72 -0.07 -1.40
C LEU A 605 -16.10 -0.13 0.08
N THR A 606 -17.29 0.39 0.37
CA THR A 606 -17.99 0.15 1.63
C THR A 606 -18.67 -1.22 1.62
N ALA A 607 -19.06 -1.73 2.79
CA ALA A 607 -19.80 -2.98 2.87
C ALA A 607 -21.11 -2.96 2.04
N PRO A 608 -21.94 -1.88 2.05
CA PRO A 608 -23.11 -1.79 1.17
C PRO A 608 -22.79 -1.83 -0.33
N GLU A 609 -21.74 -1.13 -0.77
CA GLU A 609 -21.31 -1.12 -2.18
C GLU A 609 -20.80 -2.50 -2.61
N MET A 610 -20.01 -3.18 -1.78
CA MET A 610 -19.57 -4.55 -2.02
C MET A 610 -20.78 -5.50 -2.14
N THR A 611 -21.75 -5.39 -1.21
CA THR A 611 -22.97 -6.21 -1.21
C THR A 611 -23.73 -6.06 -2.53
N VAL A 612 -24.07 -4.82 -2.92
CA VAL A 612 -24.87 -4.58 -4.13
C VAL A 612 -24.15 -5.03 -5.40
N LEU A 613 -22.83 -4.81 -5.47
CA LEU A 613 -22.00 -5.28 -6.59
C LEU A 613 -21.99 -6.81 -6.72
N VAL A 614 -21.80 -7.55 -5.61
CA VAL A 614 -21.84 -9.03 -5.67
C VAL A 614 -23.21 -9.50 -6.16
N GLY A 615 -24.31 -8.98 -5.60
CA GLY A 615 -25.66 -9.37 -6.02
C GLY A 615 -25.94 -9.09 -7.49
N GLY A 616 -25.55 -7.91 -7.98
CA GLY A 616 -25.69 -7.54 -9.39
C GLY A 616 -24.82 -8.38 -10.33
N MET A 617 -23.55 -8.59 -9.99
CA MET A 617 -22.65 -9.41 -10.80
C MET A 617 -23.15 -10.85 -10.97
N ARG A 618 -23.83 -11.41 -9.95
CA ARG A 618 -24.47 -12.74 -10.06
C ARG A 618 -25.62 -12.77 -11.03
N VAL A 619 -26.56 -11.82 -10.97
CA VAL A 619 -27.72 -11.82 -11.90
C VAL A 619 -27.31 -11.44 -13.32
N LEU A 620 -26.20 -10.70 -13.49
CA LEU A 620 -25.58 -10.44 -14.78
C LEU A 620 -24.83 -11.64 -15.35
N ASN A 621 -24.78 -12.77 -14.64
CA ASN A 621 -24.09 -13.99 -15.06
C ASN A 621 -22.61 -13.76 -15.41
N ALA A 622 -21.95 -12.83 -14.70
CA ALA A 622 -20.59 -12.37 -14.99
C ALA A 622 -19.49 -13.23 -14.34
N ASN A 623 -19.82 -14.46 -13.92
CA ASN A 623 -18.89 -15.36 -13.26
C ASN A 623 -17.79 -15.86 -14.20
N PHE A 624 -16.61 -16.12 -13.63
CA PHE A 624 -15.53 -16.84 -14.28
C PHE A 624 -16.01 -18.21 -14.78
N GLY A 625 -15.67 -18.55 -16.02
CA GLY A 625 -16.09 -19.80 -16.66
C GLY A 625 -17.59 -19.97 -16.81
N GLN A 626 -18.38 -18.88 -16.70
CA GLN A 626 -19.86 -18.91 -16.66
C GLN A 626 -20.41 -19.89 -15.60
N SER A 627 -19.67 -20.08 -14.50
CA SER A 627 -20.11 -20.92 -13.40
C SER A 627 -21.47 -20.48 -12.88
N GLN A 628 -22.33 -21.44 -12.52
CA GLN A 628 -23.67 -21.17 -11.99
C GLN A 628 -23.69 -20.93 -10.47
N HIS A 629 -22.52 -20.91 -9.82
CA HIS A 629 -22.42 -20.59 -8.39
C HIS A 629 -22.90 -19.17 -8.10
N GLY A 630 -23.90 -19.05 -7.23
CA GLY A 630 -24.44 -17.76 -6.82
C GLY A 630 -25.42 -17.13 -7.80
N VAL A 631 -25.64 -17.70 -8.99
CA VAL A 631 -26.58 -17.17 -10.00
C VAL A 631 -28.01 -17.52 -9.60
N PHE A 632 -28.49 -16.93 -8.51
CA PHE A 632 -29.81 -17.20 -7.94
C PHE A 632 -30.90 -16.40 -8.66
N THR A 633 -31.03 -16.63 -9.96
CA THR A 633 -32.08 -16.04 -10.79
C THR A 633 -32.46 -17.03 -11.90
N LYS A 634 -33.68 -16.89 -12.41
CA LYS A 634 -34.15 -17.60 -13.62
C LYS A 634 -34.10 -16.71 -14.87
N ARG A 635 -33.67 -15.46 -14.71
CA ARG A 635 -33.57 -14.44 -15.77
C ARG A 635 -32.15 -13.86 -15.75
N PRO A 636 -31.12 -14.66 -16.08
CA PRO A 636 -29.77 -14.12 -16.18
C PRO A 636 -29.74 -12.95 -17.17
N GLU A 637 -28.77 -12.05 -17.00
CA GLU A 637 -28.62 -10.83 -17.81
C GLU A 637 -29.78 -9.82 -17.64
N THR A 638 -30.52 -9.94 -16.54
CA THR A 638 -31.59 -9.03 -16.13
C THR A 638 -31.26 -8.46 -14.75
N LEU A 639 -30.91 -7.17 -14.68
CA LEU A 639 -30.39 -6.55 -13.47
C LEU A 639 -31.51 -6.37 -12.43
N THR A 640 -31.61 -7.33 -11.52
CA THR A 640 -32.65 -7.44 -10.49
C THR A 640 -32.05 -7.81 -9.15
N ASN A 641 -32.81 -7.67 -8.08
CA ASN A 641 -32.41 -8.11 -6.75
C ASN A 641 -32.63 -9.62 -6.49
N ASP A 642 -32.87 -10.42 -7.54
CA ASP A 642 -33.17 -11.86 -7.45
C ASP A 642 -32.15 -12.64 -6.60
N PHE A 643 -30.86 -12.25 -6.64
CA PHE A 643 -29.82 -12.85 -5.80
C PHE A 643 -30.20 -12.85 -4.32
N PHE A 644 -30.58 -11.69 -3.78
CA PHE A 644 -30.89 -11.53 -2.36
C PHE A 644 -32.22 -12.18 -1.99
N VAL A 645 -33.23 -12.02 -2.84
CA VAL A 645 -34.56 -12.64 -2.65
C VAL A 645 -34.41 -14.17 -2.52
N ASN A 646 -33.67 -14.80 -3.43
CA ASN A 646 -33.51 -16.25 -3.45
C ASN A 646 -32.51 -16.77 -2.41
N LEU A 647 -31.50 -15.99 -2.03
CA LEU A 647 -30.58 -16.33 -0.94
C LEU A 647 -31.30 -16.39 0.41
N LEU A 648 -32.21 -15.44 0.66
CA LEU A 648 -32.94 -15.29 1.92
C LEU A 648 -34.24 -16.11 2.00
N ASP A 649 -34.65 -16.74 0.90
CA ASP A 649 -35.82 -17.62 0.82
C ASP A 649 -35.66 -18.86 1.72
N MET A 650 -36.45 -18.92 2.79
CA MET A 650 -36.44 -19.99 3.79
C MET A 650 -36.94 -21.33 3.26
N SER A 651 -37.60 -21.37 2.10
CA SER A 651 -37.92 -22.61 1.40
C SER A 651 -36.66 -23.31 0.86
N THR A 652 -35.52 -22.63 0.81
CA THR A 652 -34.22 -23.22 0.49
C THR A 652 -33.50 -23.65 1.77
N THR A 653 -32.86 -24.83 1.74
CA THR A 653 -31.90 -25.27 2.76
C THR A 653 -30.53 -25.44 2.11
N TRP A 654 -29.50 -24.93 2.78
CA TRP A 654 -28.12 -24.96 2.28
C TRP A 654 -27.34 -26.08 2.95
N LYS A 655 -26.52 -26.79 2.18
CA LYS A 655 -25.61 -27.82 2.68
C LYS A 655 -24.29 -27.77 1.91
N ALA A 656 -23.16 -27.87 2.61
CA ALA A 656 -21.86 -28.02 1.98
C ALA A 656 -21.79 -29.32 1.15
N THR A 657 -21.12 -29.26 0.01
CA THR A 657 -20.92 -30.44 -0.86
C THR A 657 -19.75 -31.31 -0.41
N SER A 658 -18.84 -30.77 0.40
CA SER A 658 -17.67 -31.44 0.96
C SER A 658 -17.32 -30.88 2.35
N GLU A 659 -16.37 -31.53 3.02
CA GLU A 659 -15.82 -31.06 4.31
C GLU A 659 -15.03 -29.76 4.20
N ASP A 660 -14.60 -29.39 2.99
CA ASP A 660 -13.89 -28.12 2.75
C ASP A 660 -14.81 -26.90 2.86
N GLU A 661 -16.14 -27.10 2.78
CA GLU A 661 -17.14 -26.04 2.88
C GLU A 661 -16.90 -24.85 1.92
N ASP A 662 -16.38 -25.13 0.72
CA ASP A 662 -16.14 -24.11 -0.31
C ASP A 662 -17.33 -23.93 -1.26
N VAL A 663 -18.07 -25.03 -1.52
CA VAL A 663 -19.24 -25.09 -2.40
C VAL A 663 -20.43 -25.69 -1.65
N PHE A 664 -21.61 -25.17 -1.97
CA PHE A 664 -22.87 -25.49 -1.29
C PHE A 664 -24.00 -25.72 -2.28
N GLU A 665 -24.89 -26.63 -1.91
CA GLU A 665 -26.15 -26.87 -2.61
C GLU A 665 -27.31 -26.23 -1.83
N GLY A 666 -28.10 -25.41 -2.52
CA GLY A 666 -29.39 -24.92 -2.06
C GLY A 666 -30.49 -25.84 -2.57
N ARG A 667 -31.13 -26.59 -1.67
CA ARG A 667 -32.22 -27.53 -2.02
C ARG A 667 -33.55 -27.02 -1.50
N ASP A 668 -34.61 -27.27 -2.27
CA ASP A 668 -35.97 -27.05 -1.83
C ASP A 668 -36.25 -27.89 -0.57
N ARG A 669 -36.72 -27.23 0.49
CA ARG A 669 -36.89 -27.83 1.82
C ARG A 669 -37.99 -28.89 1.84
N ALA A 670 -39.01 -28.76 1.00
CA ALA A 670 -40.14 -29.70 0.96
C ALA A 670 -39.85 -30.93 0.10
N THR A 671 -39.17 -30.73 -1.04
CA THR A 671 -38.98 -31.76 -2.07
C THR A 671 -37.56 -32.32 -2.14
N GLY A 672 -36.58 -31.65 -1.52
CA GLY A 672 -35.16 -32.00 -1.60
C GLY A 672 -34.51 -31.74 -2.96
N LYS A 673 -35.25 -31.17 -3.92
CA LYS A 673 -34.75 -30.89 -5.28
C LYS A 673 -33.71 -29.79 -5.24
N LEU A 674 -32.62 -29.96 -6.00
CA LEU A 674 -31.60 -28.93 -6.17
C LEU A 674 -32.23 -27.70 -6.83
N LYS A 675 -32.14 -26.55 -6.17
CA LYS A 675 -32.54 -25.24 -6.71
C LYS A 675 -31.31 -24.48 -7.22
N TRP A 676 -30.26 -24.41 -6.39
CA TRP A 676 -29.13 -23.52 -6.59
C TRP A 676 -27.81 -24.18 -6.16
N THR A 677 -26.70 -23.66 -6.67
CA THR A 677 -25.36 -23.90 -6.12
C THR A 677 -24.72 -22.57 -5.77
N GLY A 678 -23.94 -22.50 -4.71
CA GLY A 678 -23.27 -21.27 -4.29
C GLY A 678 -21.91 -21.57 -3.67
N ALA A 679 -21.02 -20.59 -3.69
CA ALA A 679 -19.74 -20.62 -3.01
C ALA A 679 -19.80 -19.80 -1.71
N ARG A 680 -18.72 -19.83 -0.92
CA ARG A 680 -18.63 -19.05 0.34
C ARG A 680 -18.90 -17.56 0.13
N VAL A 681 -18.38 -17.00 -0.96
CA VAL A 681 -18.57 -15.57 -1.32
C VAL A 681 -20.03 -15.22 -1.63
N ASP A 682 -20.89 -16.21 -1.89
CA ASP A 682 -22.32 -16.02 -2.09
C ASP A 682 -23.06 -16.11 -0.75
N LEU A 683 -22.81 -17.20 -0.01
CA LEU A 683 -23.56 -17.51 1.21
C LEU A 683 -23.18 -16.64 2.40
N ILE A 684 -22.01 -15.99 2.38
CA ILE A 684 -21.59 -15.10 3.46
C ILE A 684 -22.60 -13.95 3.69
N PHE A 685 -23.27 -13.50 2.63
CA PHE A 685 -24.33 -12.49 2.68
C PHE A 685 -25.63 -13.00 3.33
N GLY A 686 -25.80 -14.30 3.50
CA GLY A 686 -26.91 -14.90 4.26
C GLY A 686 -26.53 -15.26 5.70
N SER A 687 -25.24 -15.19 6.05
CA SER A 687 -24.66 -15.76 7.27
C SER A 687 -24.06 -14.71 8.22
N ASN A 688 -23.17 -13.84 7.73
CA ASN A 688 -22.60 -12.77 8.56
C ASN A 688 -23.70 -11.76 8.92
N SER A 689 -23.88 -11.47 10.21
CA SER A 689 -25.03 -10.67 10.68
C SER A 689 -25.12 -9.27 10.08
N GLN A 690 -23.98 -8.61 9.80
CA GLN A 690 -23.97 -7.30 9.15
C GLN A 690 -24.26 -7.40 7.66
N LEU A 691 -23.59 -8.31 6.94
CA LEU A 691 -23.86 -8.50 5.51
C LEU A 691 -25.27 -8.99 5.25
N ARG A 692 -25.82 -9.82 6.13
CA ARG A 692 -27.22 -10.26 6.08
C ARG A 692 -28.20 -9.11 6.23
N ALA A 693 -27.97 -8.20 7.19
CA ALA A 693 -28.80 -7.02 7.33
C ALA A 693 -28.76 -6.14 6.06
N LEU A 694 -27.61 -6.05 5.38
CA LEU A 694 -27.51 -5.36 4.08
C LEU A 694 -28.22 -6.11 2.96
N ALA A 695 -28.11 -7.44 2.93
CA ALA A 695 -28.82 -8.29 1.98
C ALA A 695 -30.34 -8.20 2.16
N GLU A 696 -30.83 -8.08 3.39
CA GLU A 696 -32.25 -7.91 3.70
C GLU A 696 -32.81 -6.62 3.10
N VAL A 697 -32.06 -5.51 3.13
CA VAL A 697 -32.46 -4.26 2.45
C VAL A 697 -32.69 -4.46 0.96
N TYR A 698 -31.80 -5.18 0.28
CA TYR A 698 -31.96 -5.47 -1.15
C TYR A 698 -32.87 -6.67 -1.43
N GLY A 699 -33.25 -7.46 -0.42
CA GLY A 699 -34.17 -8.58 -0.55
C GLY A 699 -35.64 -8.20 -0.37
N CYS A 700 -35.94 -6.96 -0.01
CA CYS A 700 -37.30 -6.45 0.16
C CYS A 700 -38.03 -6.25 -1.18
N GLU A 701 -39.37 -6.31 -1.17
CA GLU A 701 -40.20 -6.11 -2.36
C GLU A 701 -40.13 -4.68 -2.92
N ASP A 702 -39.84 -3.69 -2.06
CA ASP A 702 -39.74 -2.27 -2.42
C ASP A 702 -38.31 -1.84 -2.83
N SER A 703 -37.35 -2.77 -2.88
CA SER A 703 -35.94 -2.43 -3.09
C SER A 703 -35.48 -2.46 -4.54
N HIS A 704 -36.35 -2.74 -5.52
CA HIS A 704 -35.96 -2.92 -6.92
C HIS A 704 -35.24 -1.69 -7.50
N GLU A 705 -35.85 -0.51 -7.38
CA GLU A 705 -35.28 0.76 -7.87
C GLU A 705 -34.02 1.14 -7.10
N ARG A 706 -34.02 0.96 -5.77
CA ARG A 706 -32.85 1.21 -4.93
C ARG A 706 -31.66 0.33 -5.30
N PHE A 707 -31.88 -0.98 -5.45
CA PHE A 707 -30.85 -1.93 -5.86
C PHE A 707 -30.23 -1.52 -7.20
N LEU A 708 -31.06 -1.12 -8.17
CA LEU A 708 -30.60 -0.67 -9.47
C LEU A 708 -29.70 0.58 -9.36
N HIS A 709 -30.15 1.61 -8.65
CA HIS A 709 -29.36 2.84 -8.49
C HIS A 709 -28.08 2.63 -7.68
N ASP A 710 -28.15 1.87 -6.58
CA ASP A 710 -26.99 1.57 -5.75
C ASP A 710 -25.96 0.72 -6.52
N PHE A 711 -26.41 -0.24 -7.36
CA PHE A 711 -25.53 -0.99 -8.24
C PHE A 711 -24.85 -0.09 -9.27
N VAL A 712 -25.60 0.77 -9.95
CA VAL A 712 -25.06 1.69 -10.96
C VAL A 712 -24.07 2.68 -10.35
N ALA A 713 -24.36 3.20 -9.15
CA ALA A 713 -23.45 4.09 -8.43
C ALA A 713 -22.14 3.38 -8.05
N ALA A 714 -22.23 2.16 -7.50
CA ALA A 714 -21.05 1.37 -7.14
C ALA A 714 -20.24 0.93 -8.38
N TRP A 715 -20.90 0.57 -9.48
CA TRP A 715 -20.26 0.27 -10.77
C TRP A 715 -19.50 1.48 -11.29
N ASN A 716 -20.17 2.65 -11.34
CA ASN A 716 -19.56 3.89 -11.78
C ASN A 716 -18.36 4.29 -10.91
N LYS A 717 -18.43 4.08 -9.59
CA LYS A 717 -17.29 4.29 -8.69
C LYS A 717 -16.10 3.42 -9.11
N VAL A 718 -16.27 2.10 -9.22
CA VAL A 718 -15.17 1.18 -9.58
C VAL A 718 -14.55 1.52 -10.93
N MET A 719 -15.38 1.83 -11.94
CA MET A 719 -14.89 2.17 -13.28
C MET A 719 -14.04 3.45 -13.30
N ASN A 720 -14.14 4.32 -12.30
CA ASN A 720 -13.44 5.61 -12.24
C ASN A 720 -12.39 5.72 -11.12
N LEU A 721 -12.05 4.62 -10.43
CA LEU A 721 -11.08 4.65 -9.32
C LEU A 721 -9.67 5.16 -9.71
N ASP A 722 -9.29 5.02 -10.98
CA ASP A 722 -8.01 5.44 -11.53
C ASP A 722 -8.07 6.75 -12.35
N ARG A 723 -9.23 7.42 -12.37
CA ARG A 723 -9.47 8.65 -13.14
C ARG A 723 -9.03 9.91 -12.40
N PHE A 724 -7.76 9.92 -12.00
CA PHE A 724 -7.14 11.05 -11.32
C PHE A 724 -6.98 12.30 -12.21
N ASP A 725 -7.15 12.15 -13.53
CA ASP A 725 -7.13 13.24 -14.50
C ASP A 725 -8.35 14.18 -14.42
N ILE A 726 -9.43 13.73 -13.78
CA ILE A 726 -10.70 14.47 -13.64
C ILE A 726 -11.15 14.65 -12.17
N ALA A 727 -10.34 14.20 -11.22
CA ALA A 727 -10.66 14.15 -9.78
C ALA A 727 -10.24 15.41 -8.99
#